data_AF-A0A2H0FRS1-F1
#
_entry.id   AF-A0A2H0FRS1-F1
#
_cell.length_a   1.000
_cell.length_b   1.000
_cell.length_c   1.000
_cell.angle_alpha   90.00
_cell.angle_beta   90.00
_cell.angle_gamma   90.00
#
_symmetry.space_group_name_H-M   'P 1'
#
loop_
_entity.id
_entity.type
_entity.pdbx_description
1 polymer ?
#
loop_
_entity_poly.entity_id
_entity_poly.type
_entity_poly.pdbx_seq_one_letter_code
_entity_poly.pdbx_strand_id
1 'polypeptide(L)'
;MKFTAKIVTILIIVFCGNLFPQKKAEVDFLLKQISKKYDKNTLFTTSTVDKTVRSTTLDTNYVITELSTEHLVSEILGNSKNDIDPQIIALVELKIPNQFTPTNNIKVNSNLGKYITVEFSISKLAELINNNDVKSISIGNKGYPELDESIKKIGVDKARQDFFYTGKGVIVGIIDKGIDIENDDFKNEDGTSRILYFWDQVDTWNPTDIVGQLPNSFTYGTEWNANEINNGDCVHQDINGHGTHVAGVAAGNGRATSNNQPSGTYVGIAPKADLIVVNHSSNNSQSFAFTLVDAIMWIDEKATELGKPWVINISMGWGGPRDGTSRLEEACSLAIATSTGKGKIVVKSAGNSGYSSQKPEKKIHCSGIGGESDAVSKTLTVQTQTNNNSETIWLEYFYSASNYYSVFIGTPSGRIVGPFSEDNGTGEPGYGLVTTDGLIGIHNEHFDETFTDPYHSSDDITSDKYIVITLQDITYDDTLYSIADGDWKIYMDGNMVYDKPWDGYIHSVNLNNNANTPGYCYFDDASYDNTKLITEPGNAFNIITVGSFNSKNSFVDISGTTRDFSQDYPMEQISSFSSPGPTRDGRDKPDIYAPGALVASSLSSSFPITIDNTYFLEQDDRHYNLSGTSMAAPHVTGAIALLLEQSVFLKKNWGYIEILNLLNQSKTSQGYLDIYGALKINHISNPCSPLIIKKEKQINGTTQPKLEVTNKGVTNNEK
;
A
#
# COMPACT_ATOMS: atom_id res chain seq x y z
N MET A 1 -25.29 -12.82 -43.78
CA MET A 1 -25.00 -12.50 -45.21
C MET A 1 -25.89 -11.40 -45.81
N LYS A 2 -27.20 -11.62 -46.11
CA LYS A 2 -28.06 -10.58 -46.75
C LYS A 2 -28.30 -9.28 -45.94
N PHE A 3 -27.81 -9.20 -44.70
CA PHE A 3 -27.81 -7.99 -43.87
C PHE A 3 -26.49 -7.21 -44.04
N THR A 4 -25.35 -7.90 -43.90
CA THR A 4 -23.98 -7.38 -44.06
C THR A 4 -23.79 -6.63 -45.38
N ALA A 5 -24.26 -7.20 -46.49
CA ALA A 5 -24.17 -6.56 -47.81
C ALA A 5 -24.91 -5.21 -47.89
N LYS A 6 -26.00 -5.02 -47.13
CA LYS A 6 -26.77 -3.76 -47.13
C LYS A 6 -26.07 -2.65 -46.35
N ILE A 7 -25.44 -2.99 -45.23
CA ILE A 7 -24.61 -2.04 -44.45
C ILE A 7 -23.45 -1.54 -45.31
N VAL A 8 -22.79 -2.44 -46.07
CA VAL A 8 -21.74 -2.06 -47.03
C VAL A 8 -22.28 -1.14 -48.13
N THR A 9 -23.48 -1.39 -48.69
CA THR A 9 -24.09 -0.46 -49.66
C THR A 9 -24.37 0.92 -49.07
N ILE A 10 -24.88 0.99 -47.83
CA ILE A 10 -25.17 2.26 -47.14
C ILE A 10 -23.87 3.03 -46.87
N LEU A 11 -22.83 2.37 -46.35
CA LEU A 11 -21.52 2.97 -46.12
C LEU A 11 -20.89 3.51 -47.42
N ILE A 12 -20.95 2.75 -48.52
CA ILE A 12 -20.46 3.20 -49.83
C ILE A 12 -21.21 4.46 -50.30
N ILE A 13 -22.54 4.52 -50.14
CA ILE A 13 -23.34 5.69 -50.53
C ILE A 13 -22.95 6.93 -49.71
N VAL A 14 -22.78 6.79 -48.39
CA VAL A 14 -22.35 7.90 -47.51
C VAL A 14 -20.92 8.35 -47.84
N PHE A 15 -20.00 7.41 -48.05
CA PHE A 15 -18.60 7.70 -48.36
C PHE A 15 -18.44 8.41 -49.71
N CYS A 16 -19.20 7.99 -50.74
CA CYS A 16 -19.27 8.69 -52.03
C CYS A 16 -19.91 10.08 -51.91
N GLY A 17 -20.88 10.28 -51.01
CA GLY A 17 -21.49 11.59 -50.75
C GLY A 17 -20.49 12.61 -50.20
N ASN A 18 -19.59 12.18 -49.31
CA ASN A 18 -18.54 13.05 -48.75
C ASN A 18 -17.42 13.36 -49.75
N LEU A 19 -17.13 12.44 -50.69
CA LEU A 19 -16.09 12.62 -51.71
C LEU A 19 -16.53 13.46 -52.93
N PHE A 20 -17.84 13.55 -53.22
CA PHE A 20 -18.35 14.24 -54.42
C PHE A 20 -19.49 15.22 -54.11
N PRO A 21 -19.18 16.44 -53.59
CA PRO A 21 -20.18 17.39 -53.10
C PRO A 21 -21.29 17.76 -54.11
N GLN A 22 -20.99 17.77 -55.41
CA GLN A 22 -21.96 18.12 -56.46
C GLN A 22 -23.07 17.08 -56.67
N LYS A 23 -22.97 15.87 -56.10
CA LYS A 23 -24.02 14.83 -56.14
C LYS A 23 -24.81 14.69 -54.83
N LYS A 24 -24.56 15.56 -53.84
CA LYS A 24 -25.22 15.50 -52.51
C LYS A 24 -26.74 15.43 -52.59
N ALA A 25 -27.38 16.16 -53.50
CA ALA A 25 -28.84 16.14 -53.68
C ALA A 25 -29.42 14.78 -54.13
N GLU A 26 -28.69 13.98 -54.93
CA GLU A 26 -29.13 12.62 -55.31
C GLU A 26 -28.95 11.64 -54.13
N VAL A 27 -27.87 11.80 -53.36
CA VAL A 27 -27.60 11.00 -52.15
C VAL A 27 -28.65 11.26 -51.08
N ASP A 28 -28.94 12.52 -50.77
CA ASP A 28 -29.95 12.93 -49.80
C ASP A 28 -31.36 12.46 -50.21
N PHE A 29 -31.67 12.44 -51.51
CA PHE A 29 -32.93 11.90 -52.02
C PHE A 29 -33.04 10.38 -51.81
N LEU A 30 -31.98 9.62 -52.11
CA LEU A 30 -31.92 8.17 -51.88
C LEU A 30 -32.05 7.83 -50.39
N LEU A 31 -31.35 8.56 -49.51
CA LEU A 31 -31.45 8.39 -48.06
C LEU A 31 -32.88 8.66 -47.56
N LYS A 32 -33.57 9.69 -48.09
CA LYS A 32 -34.99 9.98 -47.77
C LYS A 32 -35.97 8.89 -48.23
N GLN A 33 -35.66 8.16 -49.31
CA GLN A 33 -36.47 7.01 -49.73
C GLN A 33 -36.23 5.79 -48.84
N ILE A 34 -35.00 5.59 -48.35
CA ILE A 34 -34.67 4.53 -47.38
C ILE A 34 -35.32 4.82 -46.03
N SER A 35 -35.27 6.06 -45.53
CA SER A 35 -35.88 6.47 -44.25
C SER A 35 -37.42 6.46 -44.25
N LYS A 36 -38.05 6.27 -45.42
CA LYS A 36 -39.51 6.05 -45.53
C LYS A 36 -39.92 4.57 -45.46
N LYS A 37 -38.95 3.65 -45.39
CA LYS A 37 -39.19 2.20 -45.49
C LYS A 37 -38.82 1.40 -44.23
N TYR A 38 -38.23 2.06 -43.24
CA TYR A 38 -37.84 1.49 -41.95
C TYR A 38 -38.20 2.47 -40.84
N ASP A 39 -38.62 1.95 -39.68
CA ASP A 39 -39.25 2.75 -38.63
C ASP A 39 -38.23 3.55 -37.79
N LYS A 40 -38.68 4.61 -37.13
CA LYS A 40 -37.83 5.68 -36.61
C LYS A 40 -37.02 5.34 -35.34
N ASN A 41 -37.40 4.31 -34.58
CA ASN A 41 -36.89 4.08 -33.23
C ASN A 41 -35.65 3.16 -33.18
N THR A 42 -34.75 3.21 -34.18
CA THR A 42 -33.52 2.36 -34.18
C THR A 42 -32.33 3.02 -34.92
N LEU A 43 -32.05 4.29 -34.61
CA LEU A 43 -30.83 4.98 -35.04
C LEU A 43 -30.26 5.83 -33.89
N PHE A 44 -29.32 5.26 -33.13
CA PHE A 44 -28.40 6.06 -32.33
C PHE A 44 -27.48 6.86 -33.26
N THR A 45 -27.28 8.15 -32.97
CA THR A 45 -26.42 9.03 -33.76
C THR A 45 -24.94 8.74 -33.50
N THR A 46 -24.19 8.48 -34.57
CA THR A 46 -22.77 8.09 -34.52
C THR A 46 -21.83 9.28 -34.40
N SER A 47 -20.94 9.29 -33.40
CA SER A 47 -19.79 10.22 -33.36
C SER A 47 -18.54 9.68 -32.63
N THR A 48 -18.27 8.37 -32.71
CA THR A 48 -17.03 7.76 -32.20
C THR A 48 -16.47 6.69 -33.14
N VAL A 49 -15.75 7.14 -34.18
CA VAL A 49 -14.73 6.33 -34.86
C VAL A 49 -13.57 7.24 -35.25
N ASP A 50 -12.50 7.23 -34.47
CA ASP A 50 -11.15 7.39 -35.02
C ASP A 50 -10.21 6.41 -34.31
N LYS A 51 -9.10 6.06 -34.97
CA LYS A 51 -8.07 5.13 -34.51
C LYS A 51 -6.71 5.60 -35.02
N THR A 52 -5.90 6.20 -34.14
CA THR A 52 -4.44 6.21 -34.35
C THR A 52 -3.69 5.93 -33.05
N VAL A 53 -2.88 4.87 -33.07
CA VAL A 53 -1.98 4.46 -31.98
C VAL A 53 -0.74 5.38 -31.94
N ARG A 54 -0.31 5.81 -30.75
CA ARG A 54 1.08 6.22 -30.45
C ARG A 54 1.36 6.32 -28.94
N SER A 55 2.58 5.93 -28.57
CA SER A 55 3.31 6.21 -27.30
C SER A 55 2.49 6.26 -26.00
N THR A 56 2.53 5.17 -25.24
CA THR A 56 2.12 5.11 -23.83
C THR A 56 3.35 5.10 -22.92
N THR A 57 3.83 6.28 -22.51
CA THR A 57 4.71 6.39 -21.33
C THR A 57 3.86 6.17 -20.08
N LEU A 58 4.31 5.35 -19.13
CA LEU A 58 3.54 4.99 -17.94
C LEU A 58 3.78 5.97 -16.79
N ASP A 59 3.19 7.17 -16.87
CA ASP A 59 3.06 8.06 -15.72
C ASP A 59 1.95 7.58 -14.78
N THR A 60 2.28 7.49 -13.49
CA THR A 60 1.41 6.93 -12.45
C THR A 60 0.49 7.98 -11.85
N ASN A 61 -0.59 8.35 -12.55
CA ASN A 61 -1.74 9.04 -11.94
C ASN A 61 -3.06 8.44 -12.43
N TYR A 62 -3.68 7.61 -11.58
CA TYR A 62 -5.09 7.26 -11.67
C TYR A 62 -5.81 8.02 -10.57
N VAL A 63 -6.70 8.94 -10.94
CA VAL A 63 -7.54 9.67 -9.99
C VAL A 63 -8.97 9.63 -10.50
N ILE A 64 -9.90 9.31 -9.60
CA ILE A 64 -11.32 9.15 -9.92
C ILE A 64 -11.97 10.53 -9.85
N THR A 65 -12.71 10.88 -10.90
CA THR A 65 -13.43 12.15 -11.03
C THR A 65 -14.75 12.08 -10.28
N GLU A 66 -15.15 13.18 -9.64
CA GLU A 66 -16.39 13.23 -8.87
C GLU A 66 -17.64 12.97 -9.73
N LEU A 67 -18.54 12.14 -9.20
CA LEU A 67 -19.73 11.66 -9.90
C LEU A 67 -20.94 11.68 -8.96
N SER A 68 -22.04 12.25 -9.45
CA SER A 68 -23.30 12.33 -8.72
C SER A 68 -23.92 10.95 -8.46
N THR A 69 -24.85 10.88 -7.51
CA THR A 69 -25.42 9.64 -6.96
C THR A 69 -26.04 8.68 -8.00
N GLU A 70 -26.46 9.18 -9.17
CA GLU A 70 -26.95 8.35 -10.28
C GLU A 70 -25.82 7.67 -11.09
N HIS A 71 -24.61 8.22 -11.11
CA HIS A 71 -23.48 7.67 -11.86
C HIS A 71 -22.63 6.68 -11.05
N LEU A 72 -22.58 6.80 -9.72
CA LEU A 72 -21.91 5.83 -8.84
C LEU A 72 -22.43 4.40 -9.10
N VAL A 73 -23.75 4.27 -9.25
CA VAL A 73 -24.46 3.04 -9.63
C VAL A 73 -23.98 2.47 -10.98
N SER A 74 -23.47 3.30 -11.89
CA SER A 74 -23.02 2.87 -13.22
C SER A 74 -21.56 2.40 -13.26
N GLU A 75 -20.66 2.97 -12.45
CA GLU A 75 -19.27 2.48 -12.33
C GLU A 75 -19.23 1.10 -11.64
N ILE A 76 -20.10 0.89 -10.63
CA ILE A 76 -20.32 -0.42 -9.99
C ILE A 76 -20.72 -1.49 -11.02
N LEU A 77 -21.48 -1.13 -12.05
CA LEU A 77 -22.15 -2.06 -12.97
C LEU A 77 -21.44 -2.22 -14.32
N GLY A 78 -20.12 -2.05 -14.38
CA GLY A 78 -19.30 -2.13 -15.61
C GLY A 78 -19.61 -3.31 -16.55
N ASN A 79 -20.46 -3.06 -17.55
CA ASN A 79 -21.03 -4.04 -18.50
C ASN A 79 -21.92 -5.17 -17.90
N SER A 80 -22.31 -5.10 -16.63
CA SER A 80 -23.42 -5.92 -16.10
C SER A 80 -24.75 -5.40 -16.63
N LYS A 81 -25.64 -6.31 -17.06
CA LYS A 81 -27.05 -6.01 -17.35
C LYS A 81 -28.01 -6.51 -16.26
N ASN A 82 -27.46 -6.87 -15.10
CA ASN A 82 -28.17 -7.44 -13.97
C ASN A 82 -27.95 -6.57 -12.73
N ASP A 83 -28.98 -6.46 -11.89
CA ASP A 83 -28.95 -5.74 -10.61
C ASP A 83 -27.93 -6.37 -9.64
N ILE A 84 -26.89 -5.63 -9.26
CA ILE A 84 -25.89 -6.04 -8.26
C ILE A 84 -25.63 -4.86 -7.32
N ASP A 85 -25.76 -5.12 -6.02
CA ASP A 85 -25.54 -4.18 -4.92
C ASP A 85 -24.18 -4.50 -4.27
N PRO A 86 -23.18 -3.61 -4.34
CA PRO A 86 -21.79 -3.97 -4.09
C PRO A 86 -21.51 -4.15 -2.61
N GLN A 87 -20.75 -5.21 -2.30
CA GLN A 87 -20.26 -5.48 -0.96
C GLN A 87 -19.04 -4.61 -0.62
N ILE A 88 -18.97 -4.19 0.64
CA ILE A 88 -17.90 -3.40 1.25
C ILE A 88 -17.53 -4.08 2.58
N ILE A 89 -16.24 -4.06 2.92
CA ILE A 89 -15.76 -4.38 4.27
C ILE A 89 -15.35 -3.10 4.99
N ALA A 90 -15.91 -2.89 6.18
CA ALA A 90 -15.57 -1.78 7.07
C ALA A 90 -15.16 -2.28 8.46
N LEU A 91 -14.41 -1.46 9.19
CA LEU A 91 -14.05 -1.73 10.59
C LEU A 91 -14.98 -0.96 11.54
N VAL A 92 -15.65 -1.71 12.40
CA VAL A 92 -16.70 -1.22 13.28
C VAL A 92 -16.22 -1.28 14.72
N GLU A 93 -16.31 -0.18 15.46
CA GLU A 93 -16.13 -0.18 16.92
C GLU A 93 -17.47 -0.49 17.58
N LEU A 94 -17.45 -1.24 18.68
CA LEU A 94 -18.64 -1.57 19.45
C LEU A 94 -18.72 -0.73 20.73
N LYS A 95 -19.91 -0.22 21.06
CA LYS A 95 -20.17 0.49 22.33
C LYS A 95 -19.91 -0.41 23.55
N ILE A 96 -20.08 -1.73 23.40
CA ILE A 96 -19.82 -2.75 24.42
C ILE A 96 -19.03 -3.91 23.77
N PRO A 97 -17.83 -4.27 24.26
CA PRO A 97 -17.01 -5.29 23.61
C PRO A 97 -17.68 -6.66 23.47
N ASN A 98 -17.57 -7.25 22.27
CA ASN A 98 -18.21 -8.50 21.82
C ASN A 98 -19.75 -8.43 21.69
N GLN A 99 -20.40 -7.30 22.01
CA GLN A 99 -21.84 -7.14 21.82
C GLN A 99 -22.12 -6.50 20.47
N PHE A 100 -22.41 -7.33 19.47
CA PHE A 100 -22.94 -6.88 18.18
C PHE A 100 -24.05 -7.83 17.73
N THR A 101 -25.21 -7.27 17.45
CA THR A 101 -26.36 -7.99 16.90
C THR A 101 -26.43 -7.73 15.39
N PRO A 102 -25.91 -8.62 14.53
CA PRO A 102 -25.99 -8.45 13.08
C PRO A 102 -27.45 -8.52 12.61
N THR A 103 -27.83 -7.59 11.74
CA THR A 103 -29.11 -7.64 11.01
C THR A 103 -28.96 -8.42 9.70
N ASN A 104 -30.08 -8.66 8.99
CA ASN A 104 -30.06 -9.46 7.78
C ASN A 104 -29.15 -8.84 6.70
N ASN A 105 -28.20 -9.64 6.21
CA ASN A 105 -27.19 -9.30 5.21
C ASN A 105 -26.10 -8.33 5.71
N ILE A 106 -25.86 -8.25 7.03
CA ILE A 106 -24.61 -7.74 7.60
C ILE A 106 -23.85 -8.92 8.22
N LYS A 107 -22.60 -9.09 7.82
CA LYS A 107 -21.80 -10.31 8.03
C LYS A 107 -20.53 -9.94 8.79
N VAL A 108 -20.28 -10.55 9.96
CA VAL A 108 -19.05 -10.29 10.72
C VAL A 108 -17.94 -11.20 10.21
N ASN A 109 -16.78 -10.62 9.89
CA ASN A 109 -15.57 -11.34 9.50
C ASN A 109 -14.70 -11.59 10.76
N SER A 110 -13.89 -10.62 11.17
CA SER A 110 -13.13 -10.68 12.43
C SER A 110 -13.91 -10.08 13.61
N ASN A 111 -13.63 -10.58 14.81
CA ASN A 111 -14.08 -9.98 16.07
C ASN A 111 -12.93 -9.89 17.07
N LEU A 112 -12.43 -8.66 17.30
CA LEU A 112 -11.40 -8.30 18.27
C LEU A 112 -11.99 -7.79 19.60
N GLY A 113 -13.28 -8.05 19.87
CA GLY A 113 -13.98 -7.59 21.06
C GLY A 113 -14.38 -6.11 20.97
N LYS A 114 -13.42 -5.18 21.06
CA LYS A 114 -13.69 -3.73 20.90
C LYS A 114 -14.06 -3.39 19.45
N TYR A 115 -13.39 -4.05 18.51
CA TYR A 115 -13.56 -3.85 17.07
C TYR A 115 -14.02 -5.13 16.38
N ILE A 116 -14.79 -4.99 15.30
CA ILE A 116 -15.15 -6.08 14.39
C ILE A 116 -14.96 -5.62 12.94
N THR A 117 -14.58 -6.50 12.02
CA THR A 117 -14.67 -6.21 10.58
C THR A 117 -16.01 -6.76 10.08
N VAL A 118 -16.75 -5.99 9.27
CA VAL A 118 -18.04 -6.41 8.72
C VAL A 118 -18.11 -6.25 7.22
N GLU A 119 -18.64 -7.26 6.55
CA GLU A 119 -19.00 -7.28 5.14
C GLU A 119 -20.51 -6.99 5.00
N PHE A 120 -20.86 -6.06 4.12
CA PHE A 120 -22.23 -5.60 3.92
C PHE A 120 -22.38 -4.92 2.54
N SER A 121 -23.60 -4.91 1.97
CA SER A 121 -23.92 -4.05 0.83
C SER A 121 -23.78 -2.57 1.18
N ILE A 122 -23.30 -1.72 0.27
CA ILE A 122 -23.34 -0.25 0.46
C ILE A 122 -24.75 0.25 0.79
N SER A 123 -25.81 -0.36 0.24
CA SER A 123 -27.22 -0.07 0.55
C SER A 123 -27.58 -0.24 2.04
N LYS A 124 -26.73 -0.89 2.84
CA LYS A 124 -26.87 -1.13 4.27
C LYS A 124 -26.01 -0.23 5.16
N LEU A 125 -25.21 0.68 4.60
CA LEU A 125 -24.39 1.60 5.40
C LEU A 125 -25.22 2.37 6.44
N ALA A 126 -26.36 2.95 6.03
CA ALA A 126 -27.27 3.65 6.92
C ALA A 126 -27.91 2.75 8.00
N GLU A 127 -28.06 1.45 7.76
CA GLU A 127 -28.56 0.49 8.76
C GLU A 127 -27.47 0.12 9.78
N LEU A 128 -26.21 0.04 9.34
CA LEU A 128 -25.05 -0.18 10.20
C LEU A 128 -24.77 1.05 11.09
N ILE A 129 -24.84 2.27 10.54
CA ILE A 129 -24.70 3.55 11.27
C ILE A 129 -25.72 3.63 12.41
N ASN A 130 -26.99 3.31 12.12
CA ASN A 130 -28.08 3.41 13.08
C ASN A 130 -28.18 2.24 14.08
N ASN A 131 -27.21 1.31 14.09
CA ASN A 131 -27.25 0.17 15.01
C ASN A 131 -26.84 0.59 16.44
N ASN A 132 -27.68 0.27 17.42
CA ASN A 132 -27.44 0.63 18.83
C ASN A 132 -26.12 0.06 19.41
N ASP A 133 -25.65 -1.08 18.91
CA ASP A 133 -24.39 -1.70 19.34
C ASP A 133 -23.14 -0.99 18.77
N VAL A 134 -23.27 -0.27 17.64
CA VAL A 134 -22.16 0.34 16.88
C VAL A 134 -21.72 1.68 17.45
N LYS A 135 -20.41 1.93 17.49
CA LYS A 135 -19.80 3.23 17.84
C LYS A 135 -19.18 3.97 16.64
N SER A 136 -18.79 3.29 15.55
CA SER A 136 -18.10 3.88 14.38
C SER A 136 -18.02 2.90 13.21
N ILE A 137 -17.68 3.35 11.98
CA ILE A 137 -17.55 2.48 10.78
C ILE A 137 -16.49 2.99 9.76
N SER A 138 -15.28 2.43 9.71
CA SER A 138 -14.12 2.99 8.95
C SER A 138 -13.93 2.44 7.51
N ILE A 139 -13.25 3.22 6.63
CA ILE A 139 -13.04 2.98 5.15
C ILE A 139 -11.53 3.17 4.71
N GLY A 140 -11.04 2.84 3.48
CA GLY A 140 -9.58 2.71 3.13
C GLY A 140 -9.02 3.02 1.70
N ASN A 141 -7.67 2.85 1.49
CA ASN A 141 -6.80 3.28 0.34
C ASN A 141 -5.61 2.31 -0.06
N LYS A 142 -4.52 2.68 -0.82
CA LYS A 142 -3.61 1.75 -1.62
C LYS A 142 -2.06 2.08 -1.70
N GLY A 143 -1.14 1.11 -2.03
CA GLY A 143 0.39 1.26 -2.07
C GLY A 143 1.24 0.51 -3.18
N TYR A 144 2.61 0.54 -3.17
CA TYR A 144 3.57 0.18 -4.30
C TYR A 144 5.03 -0.35 -3.89
N PRO A 145 5.85 -1.06 -4.75
CA PRO A 145 6.99 -2.03 -4.44
C PRO A 145 8.46 -1.57 -4.09
N GLU A 146 9.54 -2.33 -4.47
CA GLU A 146 10.88 -1.90 -5.06
C GLU A 146 12.37 -2.26 -4.45
N LEU A 147 13.08 -3.47 -4.60
CA LEU A 147 14.34 -3.98 -3.83
C LEU A 147 15.59 -4.88 -4.43
N ASP A 148 16.93 -4.76 -4.02
CA ASP A 148 18.20 -5.63 -3.99
C ASP A 148 19.52 -4.96 -3.44
N GLU A 149 20.75 -5.46 -3.76
CA GLU A 149 22.20 -5.12 -3.52
C GLU A 149 22.66 -4.87 -2.07
N SER A 150 21.83 -4.18 -1.32
CA SER A 150 21.59 -4.28 0.12
C SER A 150 22.27 -5.38 0.94
N ILE A 151 22.24 -6.65 0.49
CA ILE A 151 22.59 -7.86 1.27
C ILE A 151 23.92 -7.69 2.02
N LYS A 152 24.95 -7.19 1.32
CA LYS A 152 26.30 -6.93 1.88
C LYS A 152 26.30 -5.71 2.81
N LYS A 153 25.47 -4.71 2.51
CA LYS A 153 25.40 -3.42 3.22
C LYS A 153 24.82 -3.56 4.63
N ILE A 154 23.90 -4.50 4.83
CA ILE A 154 23.30 -4.85 6.13
C ILE A 154 23.97 -6.04 6.84
N GLY A 155 25.01 -6.63 6.24
CA GLY A 155 25.84 -7.69 6.84
C GLY A 155 25.29 -9.12 6.78
N VAL A 156 24.28 -9.38 5.95
CA VAL A 156 23.63 -10.71 5.82
C VAL A 156 24.60 -11.76 5.26
N ASP A 157 25.52 -11.35 4.38
CA ASP A 157 26.56 -12.20 3.81
C ASP A 157 27.46 -12.80 4.90
N LYS A 158 27.87 -11.99 5.88
CA LYS A 158 28.67 -12.42 7.05
C LYS A 158 27.83 -13.20 8.05
N ALA A 159 26.58 -12.78 8.28
CA ALA A 159 25.69 -13.45 9.22
C ALA A 159 25.43 -14.92 8.83
N ARG A 160 25.28 -15.21 7.53
CA ARG A 160 25.16 -16.57 7.02
C ARG A 160 26.44 -17.40 7.15
N GLN A 161 27.61 -16.77 7.05
CA GLN A 161 28.92 -17.44 7.17
C GLN A 161 29.27 -17.77 8.62
N ASP A 162 29.01 -16.85 9.55
CA ASP A 162 29.41 -16.99 10.95
C ASP A 162 28.33 -17.69 11.81
N PHE A 163 27.04 -17.51 11.49
CA PHE A 163 25.92 -17.96 12.34
C PHE A 163 25.00 -19.00 11.70
N PHE A 164 25.11 -19.24 10.39
CA PHE A 164 24.38 -20.27 9.62
C PHE A 164 22.84 -20.18 9.60
N TYR A 165 22.23 -19.17 10.22
CA TYR A 165 20.79 -18.91 10.15
C TYR A 165 20.37 -18.53 8.72
N THR A 166 19.19 -19.01 8.32
CA THR A 166 18.61 -18.88 6.97
C THR A 166 17.10 -18.61 6.96
N GLY A 167 16.49 -18.41 8.13
CA GLY A 167 15.05 -18.27 8.37
C GLY A 167 14.33 -19.60 8.55
N LYS A 168 15.05 -20.72 8.68
CA LYS A 168 14.47 -22.06 8.56
C LYS A 168 13.46 -22.36 9.67
N GLY A 169 12.24 -22.71 9.29
CA GLY A 169 11.15 -23.02 10.23
C GLY A 169 10.49 -21.79 10.83
N VAL A 170 10.73 -20.61 10.25
CA VAL A 170 10.01 -19.37 10.51
C VAL A 170 9.11 -19.07 9.31
N ILE A 171 7.89 -18.60 9.56
CA ILE A 171 7.03 -18.04 8.51
C ILE A 171 7.47 -16.62 8.19
N VAL A 172 7.71 -16.34 6.91
CA VAL A 172 7.68 -14.99 6.36
C VAL A 172 6.29 -14.78 5.77
N GLY A 173 5.50 -13.92 6.43
CA GLY A 173 4.18 -13.51 5.97
C GLY A 173 4.29 -12.33 5.02
N ILE A 174 3.67 -12.40 3.84
CA ILE A 174 3.65 -11.30 2.88
C ILE A 174 2.20 -10.85 2.67
N ILE A 175 1.85 -9.63 3.10
CA ILE A 175 0.58 -9.00 2.74
C ILE A 175 0.89 -7.96 1.67
N ASP A 176 0.48 -8.27 0.44
CA ASP A 176 0.84 -7.49 -0.75
C ASP A 176 -0.15 -7.77 -1.89
N LYS A 177 0.10 -7.32 -3.12
CA LYS A 177 -0.76 -7.54 -4.30
C LYS A 177 -0.60 -8.92 -4.93
N GLY A 178 -0.36 -9.94 -4.11
CA GLY A 178 -0.17 -11.32 -4.54
C GLY A 178 1.30 -11.71 -4.74
N ILE A 179 1.55 -12.78 -5.49
CA ILE A 179 2.90 -13.30 -5.76
C ILE A 179 2.89 -14.16 -7.03
N ASP A 180 3.98 -14.17 -7.78
CA ASP A 180 4.21 -15.19 -8.79
C ASP A 180 4.52 -16.53 -8.10
N ILE A 181 3.46 -17.33 -7.89
CA ILE A 181 3.52 -18.68 -7.32
C ILE A 181 4.38 -19.65 -8.13
N GLU A 182 4.64 -19.35 -9.41
CA GLU A 182 5.44 -20.18 -10.31
C GLU A 182 6.92 -19.79 -10.32
N ASN A 183 7.32 -18.68 -9.72
CA ASN A 183 8.72 -18.24 -9.70
C ASN A 183 9.62 -19.24 -8.91
N ASP A 184 10.69 -19.70 -9.55
CA ASP A 184 11.64 -20.68 -8.99
C ASP A 184 12.29 -20.23 -7.67
N ASP A 185 12.40 -18.92 -7.42
CA ASP A 185 12.90 -18.38 -6.15
C ASP A 185 12.03 -18.74 -4.95
N PHE A 186 10.75 -19.08 -5.16
CA PHE A 186 9.82 -19.52 -4.10
C PHE A 186 9.62 -21.03 -4.08
N LYS A 187 10.37 -21.78 -4.90
CA LYS A 187 10.33 -23.25 -4.93
C LYS A 187 11.51 -23.89 -4.18
N ASN A 188 11.27 -25.08 -3.65
CA ASN A 188 12.24 -25.95 -2.98
C ASN A 188 13.19 -26.62 -4.00
N GLU A 189 14.21 -27.32 -3.50
CA GLU A 189 15.17 -28.03 -4.35
C GLU A 189 14.52 -29.10 -5.23
N ASP A 190 13.43 -29.72 -4.78
CA ASP A 190 12.62 -30.72 -5.50
C ASP A 190 11.54 -30.13 -6.43
N GLY A 191 11.40 -28.80 -6.46
CA GLY A 191 10.41 -28.08 -7.27
C GLY A 191 9.08 -27.79 -6.58
N THR A 192 8.83 -28.31 -5.37
CA THR A 192 7.62 -27.98 -4.59
C THR A 192 7.65 -26.53 -4.10
N SER A 193 6.49 -25.88 -3.96
CA SER A 193 6.41 -24.51 -3.45
C SER A 193 6.82 -24.41 -1.98
N ARG A 194 7.44 -23.28 -1.62
CA ARG A 194 7.64 -22.82 -0.21
C ARG A 194 6.48 -21.97 0.29
N ILE A 195 5.54 -21.58 -0.58
CA ILE A 195 4.29 -20.94 -0.21
C ILE A 195 3.40 -22.03 0.37
N LEU A 196 3.23 -22.03 1.70
CA LEU A 196 2.45 -23.03 2.40
C LEU A 196 0.95 -22.78 2.29
N TYR A 197 0.57 -21.51 2.28
CA TYR A 197 -0.79 -21.02 2.08
C TYR A 197 -0.77 -19.71 1.31
N PHE A 198 -1.75 -19.54 0.43
CA PHE A 198 -2.03 -18.32 -0.33
C PHE A 198 -3.52 -17.98 -0.17
N TRP A 199 -3.85 -16.77 0.29
CA TRP A 199 -5.23 -16.28 0.34
C TRP A 199 -5.40 -15.10 -0.61
N ASP A 200 -6.27 -15.23 -1.59
CA ASP A 200 -6.67 -14.11 -2.44
C ASP A 200 -7.93 -13.45 -1.88
N GLN A 201 -7.77 -12.25 -1.30
CA GLN A 201 -8.88 -11.44 -0.76
C GLN A 201 -9.69 -10.73 -1.85
N VAL A 202 -9.26 -10.82 -3.12
CA VAL A 202 -9.87 -10.18 -4.28
C VAL A 202 -10.66 -11.18 -5.11
N ASP A 203 -10.27 -12.46 -5.08
CA ASP A 203 -10.95 -13.57 -5.73
C ASP A 203 -12.32 -13.84 -5.08
N THR A 204 -13.28 -13.05 -5.54
CA THR A 204 -14.73 -13.17 -5.36
C THR A 204 -15.34 -12.59 -4.07
N TRP A 205 -16.14 -11.54 -4.29
CA TRP A 205 -17.20 -11.09 -3.38
C TRP A 205 -18.57 -11.72 -3.76
N ASN A 206 -18.55 -12.76 -4.61
CA ASN A 206 -19.72 -13.48 -5.09
C ASN A 206 -19.52 -15.00 -4.93
N PRO A 207 -20.24 -15.67 -4.00
CA PRO A 207 -20.01 -17.07 -3.66
C PRO A 207 -20.20 -18.11 -4.79
N THR A 208 -20.69 -17.72 -5.98
CA THR A 208 -20.80 -18.63 -7.14
C THR A 208 -19.50 -18.77 -7.93
N ASP A 209 -18.55 -17.86 -7.73
CA ASP A 209 -17.41 -17.70 -8.63
C ASP A 209 -16.10 -18.24 -8.02
N ILE A 210 -16.12 -18.63 -6.74
CA ILE A 210 -14.97 -19.13 -5.96
C ILE A 210 -14.32 -20.31 -6.68
N VAL A 211 -13.02 -20.20 -6.97
CA VAL A 211 -12.26 -21.23 -7.71
C VAL A 211 -11.63 -22.28 -6.78
N GLY A 212 -11.44 -21.96 -5.50
CA GLY A 212 -10.83 -22.84 -4.48
C GLY A 212 -11.70 -23.03 -3.23
N GLN A 213 -11.12 -22.87 -2.04
CA GLN A 213 -11.82 -23.02 -0.75
C GLN A 213 -11.91 -21.68 -0.02
N LEU A 214 -12.96 -21.47 0.80
CA LEU A 214 -12.98 -20.34 1.73
C LEU A 214 -11.98 -20.59 2.89
N PRO A 215 -11.29 -19.57 3.42
CA PRO A 215 -10.49 -19.74 4.64
C PRO A 215 -11.38 -20.13 5.84
N ASN A 216 -10.92 -21.05 6.70
CA ASN A 216 -11.73 -21.60 7.80
C ASN A 216 -12.40 -20.56 8.71
N SER A 217 -11.68 -19.48 9.05
CA SER A 217 -12.13 -18.43 9.97
C SER A 217 -12.67 -17.18 9.26
N PHE A 218 -12.69 -17.15 7.94
CA PHE A 218 -13.14 -16.01 7.13
C PHE A 218 -14.20 -16.45 6.12
N THR A 219 -14.78 -15.50 5.40
CA THR A 219 -16.03 -15.76 4.63
C THR A 219 -16.03 -15.15 3.23
N TYR A 220 -14.89 -14.64 2.77
CA TYR A 220 -14.65 -14.00 1.48
C TYR A 220 -13.25 -14.37 0.96
N GLY A 221 -13.05 -14.28 -0.36
CA GLY A 221 -11.78 -14.63 -1.00
C GLY A 221 -11.49 -16.13 -1.03
N THR A 222 -10.43 -16.52 -1.74
CA THR A 222 -10.07 -17.93 -1.97
C THR A 222 -8.74 -18.28 -1.30
N GLU A 223 -8.74 -19.32 -0.46
CA GLU A 223 -7.54 -19.97 0.09
C GLU A 223 -7.10 -21.15 -0.80
N TRP A 224 -5.79 -21.24 -1.05
CA TRP A 224 -5.10 -22.42 -1.55
C TRP A 224 -3.93 -22.81 -0.65
N ASN A 225 -3.73 -24.10 -0.42
CA ASN A 225 -2.58 -24.65 0.30
C ASN A 225 -1.48 -25.14 -0.65
N ALA A 226 -0.29 -25.43 -0.11
CA ALA A 226 0.89 -25.85 -0.88
C ALA A 226 0.63 -27.02 -1.86
N ASN A 227 -0.26 -27.97 -1.54
CA ASN A 227 -0.57 -29.08 -2.44
C ASN A 227 -1.38 -28.62 -3.66
N GLU A 228 -2.35 -27.73 -3.46
CA GLU A 228 -3.17 -27.14 -4.51
C GLU A 228 -2.32 -26.25 -5.42
N ILE A 229 -1.40 -25.48 -4.84
CA ILE A 229 -0.38 -24.72 -5.59
C ILE A 229 0.49 -25.68 -6.42
N ASN A 230 1.03 -26.75 -5.83
CA ASN A 230 1.88 -27.73 -6.53
C ASN A 230 1.17 -28.53 -7.63
N ASN A 231 -0.16 -28.65 -7.59
CA ASN A 231 -0.97 -29.28 -8.63
C ASN A 231 -1.26 -28.34 -9.82
N GLY A 232 -1.14 -27.02 -9.63
CA GLY A 232 -1.67 -26.01 -10.54
C GLY A 232 -3.16 -25.68 -10.33
N ASP A 233 -3.70 -25.98 -9.14
CA ASP A 233 -5.09 -25.65 -8.78
C ASP A 233 -5.25 -24.16 -8.37
N CYS A 234 -4.14 -23.49 -8.02
CA CYS A 234 -4.11 -22.04 -7.77
C CYS A 234 -3.89 -21.27 -9.09
N VAL A 235 -4.80 -20.33 -9.39
CA VAL A 235 -4.86 -19.62 -10.68
C VAL A 235 -4.41 -18.15 -10.62
N HIS A 236 -3.90 -17.71 -9.47
CA HIS A 236 -3.48 -16.32 -9.25
C HIS A 236 -2.29 -15.91 -10.16
N GLN A 237 -2.28 -14.64 -10.58
CA GLN A 237 -1.19 -14.02 -11.35
C GLN A 237 -0.85 -12.63 -10.81
N ASP A 238 0.37 -12.44 -10.28
CA ASP A 238 0.84 -11.12 -9.86
C ASP A 238 1.22 -10.27 -11.10
N ILE A 239 0.21 -9.68 -11.74
CA ILE A 239 0.37 -8.75 -12.84
C ILE A 239 0.97 -7.39 -12.42
N ASN A 240 1.11 -7.12 -11.11
CA ASN A 240 1.73 -5.89 -10.62
C ASN A 240 3.23 -6.07 -10.31
N GLY A 241 3.69 -7.31 -10.15
CA GLY A 241 5.05 -7.70 -9.77
C GLY A 241 5.43 -7.34 -8.32
N HIS A 242 4.56 -6.67 -7.57
CA HIS A 242 4.91 -6.00 -6.32
C HIS A 242 5.24 -7.01 -5.21
N GLY A 243 4.28 -7.89 -4.90
CA GLY A 243 4.44 -8.88 -3.84
C GLY A 243 5.42 -10.00 -4.21
N THR A 244 5.56 -10.31 -5.51
CA THR A 244 6.69 -11.12 -6.02
C THR A 244 8.03 -10.51 -5.63
N HIS A 245 8.18 -9.21 -5.84
CA HIS A 245 9.41 -8.49 -5.50
C HIS A 245 9.65 -8.49 -3.99
N VAL A 246 8.62 -8.15 -3.20
CA VAL A 246 8.63 -8.11 -1.71
C VAL A 246 9.01 -9.48 -1.12
N ALA A 247 8.44 -10.56 -1.64
CA ALA A 247 8.76 -11.92 -1.21
C ALA A 247 10.19 -12.31 -1.61
N GLY A 248 10.63 -11.90 -2.81
CA GLY A 248 11.99 -12.06 -3.31
C GLY A 248 13.01 -11.50 -2.33
N VAL A 249 12.77 -10.28 -1.81
CA VAL A 249 13.55 -9.67 -0.74
C VAL A 249 13.65 -10.55 0.49
N ALA A 250 12.49 -10.88 1.06
CA ALA A 250 12.41 -11.33 2.43
C ALA A 250 12.93 -12.77 2.51
N ALA A 251 12.58 -13.58 1.52
CA ALA A 251 12.82 -15.02 1.54
C ALA A 251 13.16 -15.66 0.19
N GLY A 252 13.29 -14.92 -0.92
CA GLY A 252 13.69 -15.48 -2.23
C GLY A 252 15.03 -16.22 -2.15
N ASN A 253 15.16 -17.38 -2.81
CA ASN A 253 16.34 -18.25 -2.62
C ASN A 253 17.39 -18.18 -3.74
N GLY A 254 17.16 -17.39 -4.80
CA GLY A 254 18.12 -17.19 -5.90
C GLY A 254 18.25 -18.40 -6.84
N ARG A 255 17.19 -19.21 -6.94
CA ARG A 255 17.05 -20.32 -7.91
C ARG A 255 16.61 -19.83 -9.28
N ALA A 256 15.90 -18.71 -9.37
CA ALA A 256 15.53 -18.12 -10.65
C ALA A 256 16.73 -17.54 -11.41
N THR A 257 17.88 -17.34 -10.76
CA THR A 257 19.07 -16.72 -11.37
C THR A 257 19.54 -17.45 -12.64
N SER A 258 19.53 -16.73 -13.76
CA SER A 258 19.64 -17.25 -15.13
C SER A 258 20.77 -16.59 -15.95
N ASN A 259 20.77 -16.74 -17.29
CA ASN A 259 21.72 -16.15 -18.26
C ASN A 259 23.23 -16.30 -17.95
N ASN A 260 23.62 -17.37 -17.24
CA ASN A 260 24.99 -17.62 -16.76
C ASN A 260 25.47 -16.67 -15.64
N GLN A 261 24.58 -15.91 -15.00
CA GLN A 261 24.91 -15.26 -13.73
C GLN A 261 25.17 -16.30 -12.63
N PRO A 262 26.00 -16.00 -11.62
CA PRO A 262 26.26 -16.92 -10.52
C PRO A 262 24.95 -17.29 -9.78
N SER A 263 24.65 -18.58 -9.65
CA SER A 263 23.46 -19.04 -8.90
C SER A 263 23.46 -18.48 -7.49
N GLY A 264 22.32 -17.93 -7.05
CA GLY A 264 22.21 -17.22 -5.77
C GLY A 264 22.77 -15.80 -5.76
N THR A 265 22.90 -15.11 -6.91
CA THR A 265 23.34 -13.70 -6.95
C THR A 265 22.35 -12.78 -6.21
N TYR A 266 21.06 -12.92 -6.48
CA TYR A 266 19.98 -12.04 -5.98
C TYR A 266 19.22 -12.68 -4.80
N VAL A 267 19.94 -13.36 -3.91
CA VAL A 267 19.36 -14.19 -2.83
C VAL A 267 18.79 -13.35 -1.66
N GLY A 268 17.46 -13.32 -1.55
CA GLY A 268 16.70 -12.74 -0.44
C GLY A 268 17.13 -13.19 0.95
N ILE A 269 16.79 -12.42 1.98
CA ILE A 269 17.47 -12.40 3.28
C ILE A 269 17.30 -13.71 4.09
N ALA A 270 16.11 -14.32 4.07
CA ALA A 270 15.78 -15.57 4.74
C ALA A 270 15.45 -16.69 3.71
N PRO A 271 16.43 -17.19 2.94
CA PRO A 271 16.21 -18.03 1.76
C PRO A 271 15.73 -19.46 2.08
N LYS A 272 15.53 -19.79 3.35
CA LYS A 272 14.94 -21.06 3.82
C LYS A 272 13.75 -20.86 4.77
N ALA A 273 13.24 -19.64 4.88
CA ALA A 273 11.92 -19.42 5.47
C ALA A 273 10.83 -20.07 4.61
N ASP A 274 9.76 -20.45 5.28
CA ASP A 274 8.50 -20.83 4.64
C ASP A 274 7.68 -19.54 4.38
N LEU A 275 6.89 -19.51 3.31
CA LEU A 275 6.07 -18.35 2.94
C LEU A 275 4.59 -18.60 3.26
N ILE A 276 3.92 -17.56 3.75
CA ILE A 276 2.46 -17.45 3.75
C ILE A 276 2.12 -16.09 3.14
N VAL A 277 1.21 -16.06 2.17
CA VAL A 277 0.98 -14.88 1.33
C VAL A 277 -0.50 -14.54 1.27
N VAL A 278 -0.82 -13.25 1.30
CA VAL A 278 -2.16 -12.74 1.04
C VAL A 278 -2.10 -11.83 -0.18
N ASN A 279 -2.91 -12.11 -1.21
CA ASN A 279 -3.21 -11.13 -2.25
C ASN A 279 -4.29 -10.17 -1.72
N HIS A 280 -3.84 -8.95 -1.49
CA HIS A 280 -4.53 -7.80 -0.96
C HIS A 280 -4.47 -6.69 -2.02
N SER A 281 -5.11 -6.92 -3.17
CA SER A 281 -5.15 -6.00 -4.33
C SER A 281 -6.58 -5.63 -4.75
N SER A 282 -7.44 -5.28 -3.79
CA SER A 282 -8.88 -5.12 -4.07
C SER A 282 -9.19 -4.08 -5.16
N ASN A 283 -10.28 -4.35 -5.90
CA ASN A 283 -10.82 -3.44 -6.89
C ASN A 283 -11.75 -2.36 -6.26
N ASN A 284 -12.16 -2.54 -5.00
CA ASN A 284 -12.94 -1.59 -4.22
C ASN A 284 -12.03 -0.93 -3.16
N SER A 285 -11.46 0.23 -3.50
CA SER A 285 -10.54 1.01 -2.63
C SER A 285 -11.01 1.08 -1.17
N GLN A 286 -12.28 1.41 -0.99
CA GLN A 286 -12.93 1.62 0.30
C GLN A 286 -12.81 0.45 1.29
N SER A 287 -12.66 -0.80 0.84
CA SER A 287 -12.54 -1.97 1.75
C SER A 287 -11.11 -2.31 2.17
N PHE A 288 -10.12 -1.64 1.58
CA PHE A 288 -8.73 -2.11 1.54
C PHE A 288 -7.98 -1.96 2.89
N ALA A 289 -8.39 -1.03 3.77
CA ALA A 289 -7.68 -0.85 5.05
C ALA A 289 -7.90 -2.01 6.05
N PHE A 290 -9.08 -2.65 6.08
CA PHE A 290 -9.44 -3.52 7.22
C PHE A 290 -9.36 -5.01 6.93
N THR A 291 -9.40 -5.39 5.66
CA THR A 291 -8.96 -6.72 5.24
C THR A 291 -7.46 -6.96 5.52
N LEU A 292 -6.69 -5.91 5.86
CA LEU A 292 -5.34 -6.01 6.45
C LEU A 292 -5.34 -6.64 7.85
N VAL A 293 -6.32 -6.27 8.69
CA VAL A 293 -6.47 -6.81 10.05
C VAL A 293 -6.83 -8.29 9.95
N ASP A 294 -7.77 -8.61 9.06
CA ASP A 294 -8.17 -9.98 8.71
C ASP A 294 -6.96 -10.78 8.17
N ALA A 295 -6.13 -10.18 7.30
CA ALA A 295 -4.90 -10.80 6.78
C ALA A 295 -3.85 -11.09 7.87
N ILE A 296 -3.65 -10.18 8.84
CA ILE A 296 -2.75 -10.41 9.99
C ILE A 296 -3.26 -11.59 10.83
N MET A 297 -4.57 -11.64 11.09
CA MET A 297 -5.20 -12.71 11.87
C MET A 297 -5.12 -14.07 11.16
N TRP A 298 -5.35 -14.12 9.84
CA TRP A 298 -5.24 -15.35 9.05
C TRP A 298 -3.79 -15.87 8.98
N ILE A 299 -2.78 -15.02 8.80
CA ILE A 299 -1.38 -15.47 8.84
C ILE A 299 -1.03 -16.03 10.23
N ASP A 300 -1.54 -15.44 11.31
CA ASP A 300 -1.36 -15.98 12.66
C ASP A 300 -2.05 -17.33 12.88
N GLU A 301 -3.28 -17.49 12.39
CA GLU A 301 -4.02 -18.75 12.40
C GLU A 301 -3.18 -19.87 11.76
N LYS A 302 -2.75 -19.68 10.51
CA LYS A 302 -1.95 -20.68 9.77
C LYS A 302 -0.57 -20.92 10.37
N ALA A 303 0.12 -19.88 10.85
CA ALA A 303 1.40 -20.05 11.52
C ALA A 303 1.26 -20.80 12.87
N THR A 304 0.14 -20.60 13.58
CA THR A 304 -0.21 -21.29 14.82
C THR A 304 -0.58 -22.76 14.56
N GLU A 305 -1.36 -23.06 13.51
CA GLU A 305 -1.62 -24.44 13.04
C GLU A 305 -0.32 -25.19 12.72
N LEU A 306 0.64 -24.51 12.07
CA LEU A 306 1.98 -25.04 11.75
C LEU A 306 2.94 -25.08 12.97
N GLY A 307 2.59 -24.46 14.09
CA GLY A 307 3.43 -24.35 15.29
C GLY A 307 4.72 -23.54 15.10
N LYS A 308 4.75 -22.60 14.15
CA LYS A 308 5.94 -21.81 13.76
C LYS A 308 5.82 -20.35 14.23
N PRO A 309 6.94 -19.69 14.59
CA PRO A 309 6.96 -18.24 14.72
C PRO A 309 6.84 -17.57 13.34
N TRP A 310 6.40 -16.32 13.32
CA TRP A 310 6.14 -15.56 12.10
C TRP A 310 6.65 -14.12 12.17
N VAL A 311 7.01 -13.60 10.99
CA VAL A 311 7.21 -12.17 10.77
C VAL A 311 6.46 -11.76 9.50
N ILE A 312 5.51 -10.85 9.65
CA ILE A 312 4.66 -10.33 8.57
C ILE A 312 5.27 -9.05 8.03
N ASN A 313 5.28 -8.94 6.71
CA ASN A 313 5.67 -7.77 5.97
C ASN A 313 4.45 -7.05 5.38
N ILE A 314 4.35 -5.74 5.59
CA ILE A 314 3.33 -4.85 5.02
C ILE A 314 4.04 -3.75 4.22
N SER A 315 3.97 -3.82 2.89
CA SER A 315 4.66 -2.90 1.96
C SER A 315 3.71 -1.92 1.28
N MET A 316 2.80 -1.37 2.09
CA MET A 316 1.70 -0.48 1.73
C MET A 316 1.37 0.43 2.91
N GLY A 317 0.63 1.51 2.69
CA GLY A 317 0.22 2.39 3.78
C GLY A 317 -0.83 3.43 3.39
N TRP A 318 -1.45 4.04 4.41
CA TRP A 318 -2.62 4.92 4.30
C TRP A 318 -2.37 6.33 4.88
N GLY A 319 -3.32 7.25 4.66
CA GLY A 319 -3.46 8.50 5.42
C GLY A 319 -3.89 8.27 6.87
N GLY A 320 -4.36 9.32 7.56
CA GLY A 320 -4.76 9.26 8.98
C GLY A 320 -3.87 10.09 9.92
N PRO A 321 -4.14 10.08 11.25
CA PRO A 321 -3.54 10.97 12.28
C PRO A 321 -2.04 10.76 12.59
N ARG A 322 -1.42 9.65 12.15
CA ARG A 322 0.04 9.40 12.25
C ARG A 322 0.61 9.27 13.67
N ASP A 323 -0.18 8.75 14.62
CA ASP A 323 0.24 8.59 16.02
C ASP A 323 -0.36 7.38 16.76
N GLY A 324 -0.87 6.38 16.05
CA GLY A 324 -1.43 5.17 16.67
C GLY A 324 -2.87 5.32 17.15
N THR A 325 -3.52 6.47 16.94
CA THR A 325 -4.91 6.76 17.38
C THR A 325 -5.96 6.49 16.30
N SER A 326 -5.58 6.03 15.10
CA SER A 326 -6.54 5.56 14.11
C SER A 326 -7.05 4.16 14.48
N ARG A 327 -8.28 3.83 14.03
CA ARG A 327 -8.83 2.48 14.25
C ARG A 327 -8.07 1.39 13.52
N LEU A 328 -7.42 1.70 12.39
CA LEU A 328 -6.53 0.78 11.71
C LEU A 328 -5.31 0.46 12.60
N GLU A 329 -4.67 1.48 13.16
CA GLU A 329 -3.48 1.30 14.00
C GLU A 329 -3.82 0.63 15.35
N GLU A 330 -4.97 0.94 15.96
CA GLU A 330 -5.48 0.19 17.12
C GLU A 330 -5.84 -1.26 16.78
N ALA A 331 -6.56 -1.53 15.69
CA ALA A 331 -6.99 -2.89 15.34
C ALA A 331 -5.82 -3.79 14.92
N CYS A 332 -4.87 -3.29 14.13
CA CYS A 332 -3.62 -3.98 13.87
C CYS A 332 -2.84 -4.23 15.18
N SER A 333 -2.73 -3.22 16.06
CA SER A 333 -2.06 -3.40 17.35
C SER A 333 -2.71 -4.47 18.21
N LEU A 334 -4.05 -4.53 18.21
CA LEU A 334 -4.84 -5.47 18.99
C LEU A 334 -4.77 -6.89 18.42
N ALA A 335 -4.83 -7.07 17.10
CA ALA A 335 -4.65 -8.37 16.45
C ALA A 335 -3.27 -8.99 16.77
N ILE A 336 -2.20 -8.18 16.77
CA ILE A 336 -0.85 -8.63 17.18
C ILE A 336 -0.80 -8.99 18.67
N ALA A 337 -1.60 -8.33 19.52
CA ALA A 337 -1.56 -8.49 20.98
C ALA A 337 -2.46 -9.62 21.53
N THR A 338 -3.59 -9.94 20.88
CA THR A 338 -4.48 -11.05 21.27
C THR A 338 -3.95 -12.42 20.82
N SER A 339 -3.14 -12.40 19.77
CA SER A 339 -2.50 -13.53 19.09
C SER A 339 -1.72 -14.48 20.02
N THR A 340 -2.10 -15.77 20.08
CA THR A 340 -1.51 -16.73 21.05
C THR A 340 -0.36 -17.55 20.45
N GLY A 341 0.84 -17.51 21.03
CA GLY A 341 2.00 -18.27 20.50
C GLY A 341 3.34 -17.57 20.72
N LYS A 342 4.30 -17.79 19.81
CA LYS A 342 5.68 -17.31 19.91
C LYS A 342 6.12 -16.51 18.68
N GLY A 343 7.00 -15.54 18.88
CA GLY A 343 7.75 -14.88 17.80
C GLY A 343 6.86 -14.28 16.73
N LYS A 344 6.25 -13.14 17.05
CA LYS A 344 5.17 -12.52 16.26
C LYS A 344 5.46 -11.06 16.06
N ILE A 345 5.82 -10.70 14.83
CA ILE A 345 6.36 -9.38 14.51
C ILE A 345 5.74 -8.89 13.22
N VAL A 346 5.17 -7.70 13.21
CA VAL A 346 4.74 -7.01 11.99
C VAL A 346 5.77 -5.93 11.66
N VAL A 347 6.19 -5.92 10.40
CA VAL A 347 7.17 -4.98 9.84
C VAL A 347 6.49 -4.22 8.71
N LYS A 348 6.58 -2.90 8.72
CA LYS A 348 5.83 -2.03 7.81
C LYS A 348 6.69 -0.89 7.27
N SER A 349 6.55 -0.57 5.98
CA SER A 349 7.33 0.48 5.32
C SER A 349 6.93 1.89 5.75
N ALA A 350 7.89 2.80 5.95
CA ALA A 350 7.60 4.16 6.42
C ALA A 350 6.67 4.97 5.49
N GLY A 351 6.76 4.76 4.17
CA GLY A 351 6.02 5.52 3.16
C GLY A 351 6.95 6.31 2.24
N ASN A 352 6.47 6.65 1.04
CA ASN A 352 7.25 7.28 -0.03
C ASN A 352 6.89 8.77 -0.22
N SER A 353 6.67 9.49 0.90
CA SER A 353 6.24 10.90 0.92
C SER A 353 7.33 11.89 1.34
N GLY A 354 8.57 11.44 1.53
CA GLY A 354 9.72 12.29 1.79
C GLY A 354 9.93 13.35 0.71
N TYR A 355 10.48 14.50 1.11
CA TYR A 355 10.70 15.67 0.27
C TYR A 355 12.09 15.67 -0.39
N SER A 356 12.15 16.07 -1.65
CA SER A 356 13.39 16.49 -2.32
C SER A 356 13.19 17.88 -2.93
N SER A 357 14.26 18.66 -3.05
CA SER A 357 14.22 20.00 -3.67
C SER A 357 13.90 19.99 -5.17
N GLN A 358 13.84 18.81 -5.79
CA GLN A 358 13.39 18.61 -7.17
C GLN A 358 11.88 18.32 -7.28
N LYS A 359 11.22 18.08 -6.14
CA LYS A 359 9.81 17.65 -6.03
C LYS A 359 9.04 18.55 -5.05
N PRO A 360 8.72 19.80 -5.43
CA PRO A 360 7.97 20.73 -4.57
C PRO A 360 6.59 20.18 -4.18
N GLU A 361 5.97 19.36 -5.02
CA GLU A 361 4.70 18.67 -4.78
C GLU A 361 4.75 17.69 -3.60
N LYS A 362 5.94 17.36 -3.09
CA LYS A 362 6.10 16.54 -1.88
C LYS A 362 5.98 17.32 -0.57
N LYS A 363 5.83 18.66 -0.58
CA LYS A 363 5.55 19.45 0.65
C LYS A 363 4.08 19.30 1.09
N ILE A 364 3.73 18.08 1.50
CA ILE A 364 2.35 17.65 1.79
C ILE A 364 1.91 17.79 3.24
N HIS A 365 2.75 18.32 4.14
CA HIS A 365 2.39 18.48 5.55
C HIS A 365 2.77 19.85 6.09
N CYS A 366 1.96 20.38 7.01
CA CYS A 366 2.17 21.62 7.73
C CYS A 366 1.66 21.48 9.17
N SER A 367 2.26 22.17 10.14
CA SER A 367 1.81 22.11 11.55
C SER A 367 1.72 23.50 12.18
N GLY A 368 0.92 23.64 13.24
CA GLY A 368 0.75 24.89 13.97
C GLY A 368 0.19 24.68 15.37
N ILE A 369 0.55 25.56 16.30
CA ILE A 369 0.05 25.48 17.69
C ILE A 369 -1.35 26.12 17.78
N GLY A 370 -1.54 27.28 17.12
CA GLY A 370 -2.76 28.08 17.25
C GLY A 370 -2.90 28.74 18.62
N GLY A 371 -3.52 29.90 18.67
CA GLY A 371 -3.79 30.59 19.94
C GLY A 371 -4.56 31.87 19.73
N GLU A 372 -5.29 32.28 20.76
CA GLU A 372 -6.04 33.55 20.76
C GLU A 372 -5.14 34.69 20.25
N SER A 373 -5.50 35.27 19.09
CA SER A 373 -4.82 36.35 18.33
C SER A 373 -3.64 36.01 17.42
N ASP A 374 -3.12 34.77 17.35
CA ASP A 374 -2.05 34.36 16.43
C ASP A 374 -2.54 33.36 15.35
N ALA A 375 -3.47 33.83 14.51
CA ALA A 375 -4.01 33.08 13.36
C ALA A 375 -3.00 32.99 12.20
N VAL A 376 -1.94 32.21 12.39
CA VAL A 376 -0.89 31.97 11.37
C VAL A 376 -1.45 31.15 10.21
N SER A 377 -1.69 31.80 9.07
CA SER A 377 -2.12 31.13 7.84
C SER A 377 -1.04 30.20 7.30
N LYS A 378 -1.44 29.02 6.84
CA LYS A 378 -0.64 28.19 5.93
C LYS A 378 -1.02 28.50 4.50
N THR A 379 -0.02 28.80 3.67
CA THR A 379 -0.20 28.94 2.23
C THR A 379 -0.16 27.57 1.58
N LEU A 380 -1.19 27.25 0.82
CA LEU A 380 -1.28 26.11 -0.09
C LEU A 380 -1.23 26.69 -1.51
N THR A 381 -0.13 26.51 -2.22
CA THR A 381 0.02 26.94 -3.60
C THR A 381 -0.57 25.89 -4.53
N VAL A 382 -1.53 26.30 -5.36
CA VAL A 382 -2.24 25.45 -6.33
C VAL A 382 -1.92 25.92 -7.75
N GLN A 383 -1.68 24.96 -8.65
CA GLN A 383 -1.53 25.20 -10.09
C GLN A 383 -2.31 24.12 -10.85
N THR A 384 -3.44 24.54 -11.42
CA THR A 384 -4.19 23.80 -12.44
C THR A 384 -3.45 23.89 -13.79
N GLN A 385 -3.92 23.18 -14.82
CA GLN A 385 -3.34 23.27 -16.18
C GLN A 385 -4.39 23.47 -17.28
N THR A 386 -5.66 23.14 -17.01
CA THR A 386 -6.81 23.37 -17.89
C THR A 386 -8.11 23.33 -17.07
N ASN A 387 -9.08 24.19 -17.40
CA ASN A 387 -10.46 24.10 -16.88
C ASN A 387 -11.16 22.81 -17.36
N ASN A 388 -10.90 21.70 -16.68
CA ASN A 388 -11.74 20.52 -16.71
C ASN A 388 -12.91 20.72 -15.72
N ASN A 389 -13.67 19.66 -15.44
CA ASN A 389 -14.88 19.70 -14.60
C ASN A 389 -14.83 18.62 -13.53
N SER A 390 -13.65 18.41 -12.93
CA SER A 390 -13.35 17.23 -12.10
C SER A 390 -12.07 17.35 -11.28
N GLU A 391 -11.49 18.55 -11.15
CA GLU A 391 -10.33 18.76 -10.28
C GLU A 391 -10.76 18.85 -8.81
N THR A 392 -9.97 18.25 -7.92
CA THR A 392 -10.27 18.03 -6.49
C THR A 392 -8.98 18.09 -5.68
N ILE A 393 -8.97 18.77 -4.53
CA ILE A 393 -7.90 18.71 -3.53
C ILE A 393 -8.53 18.33 -2.19
N TRP A 394 -7.92 17.37 -1.48
CA TRP A 394 -8.40 16.89 -0.17
C TRP A 394 -7.33 17.07 0.90
N LEU A 395 -7.68 17.79 1.96
CA LEU A 395 -6.80 18.12 3.08
C LEU A 395 -7.37 17.63 4.41
N GLU A 396 -6.50 17.22 5.33
CA GLU A 396 -6.88 16.64 6.63
C GLU A 396 -6.07 17.28 7.76
N TYR A 397 -6.74 17.87 8.74
CA TYR A 397 -6.15 18.56 9.88
C TYR A 397 -6.51 17.86 11.19
N PHE A 398 -5.52 17.22 11.82
CA PHE A 398 -5.69 16.40 13.02
C PHE A 398 -5.22 17.12 14.29
N TYR A 399 -6.01 17.06 15.37
CA TYR A 399 -5.75 17.78 16.62
C TYR A 399 -6.35 17.08 17.84
N SER A 400 -5.79 17.29 19.04
CA SER A 400 -6.32 16.68 20.28
C SER A 400 -7.77 17.10 20.54
N ALA A 401 -8.59 16.17 21.03
CA ALA A 401 -9.99 16.42 21.35
C ALA A 401 -10.23 17.36 22.56
N SER A 402 -9.17 17.77 23.26
CA SER A 402 -9.27 18.87 24.23
C SER A 402 -9.36 20.25 23.56
N ASN A 403 -8.84 20.40 22.34
CA ASN A 403 -8.72 21.67 21.64
C ASN A 403 -9.95 21.96 20.75
N TYR A 404 -10.12 23.25 20.43
CA TYR A 404 -11.21 23.78 19.61
C TYR A 404 -10.66 24.84 18.65
N TYR A 405 -10.89 24.65 17.35
CA TYR A 405 -10.41 25.55 16.29
C TYR A 405 -11.57 26.09 15.44
N SER A 406 -11.39 27.30 14.93
CA SER A 406 -12.17 27.86 13.82
C SER A 406 -11.35 27.88 12.54
N VAL A 407 -11.92 27.42 11.43
CA VAL A 407 -11.27 27.46 10.11
C VAL A 407 -11.69 28.71 9.35
N PHE A 408 -10.73 29.37 8.70
CA PHE A 408 -11.00 30.27 7.58
C PHE A 408 -10.18 29.88 6.35
N ILE A 409 -10.73 30.12 5.16
CA ILE A 409 -10.05 29.95 3.87
C ILE A 409 -9.98 31.31 3.17
N GLY A 410 -8.77 31.81 2.96
CA GLY A 410 -8.47 32.88 2.02
C GLY A 410 -8.25 32.29 0.62
N THR A 411 -8.99 32.78 -0.37
CA THR A 411 -8.94 32.29 -1.76
C THR A 411 -8.03 33.17 -2.63
N PRO A 412 -7.55 32.69 -3.81
CA PRO A 412 -6.65 33.47 -4.67
C PRO A 412 -7.21 34.82 -5.17
N SER A 413 -8.53 34.97 -5.32
CA SER A 413 -9.17 36.26 -5.64
C SER A 413 -9.20 37.25 -4.45
N GLY A 414 -8.77 36.84 -3.26
CA GLY A 414 -8.76 37.64 -2.04
C GLY A 414 -10.06 37.60 -1.23
N ARG A 415 -10.98 36.67 -1.54
CA ARG A 415 -12.13 36.38 -0.67
C ARG A 415 -11.64 35.67 0.60
N ILE A 416 -12.28 35.92 1.73
CA ILE A 416 -12.14 35.11 2.95
C ILE A 416 -13.49 34.43 3.21
N VAL A 417 -13.43 33.15 3.59
CA VAL A 417 -14.58 32.30 3.90
C VAL A 417 -14.39 31.70 5.29
N GLY A 418 -15.43 31.73 6.13
CA GLY A 418 -15.39 31.31 7.54
C GLY A 418 -15.91 32.41 8.49
N PRO A 419 -15.89 32.18 9.82
CA PRO A 419 -15.35 31.00 10.50
C PRO A 419 -16.24 29.76 10.36
N PHE A 420 -15.63 28.59 10.27
CA PHE A 420 -16.28 27.29 10.47
C PHE A 420 -15.78 26.67 11.77
N SER A 421 -16.68 26.29 12.67
CA SER A 421 -16.35 25.88 14.05
C SER A 421 -17.43 24.98 14.63
N GLU A 422 -17.04 24.07 15.54
CA GLU A 422 -17.90 23.04 16.16
C GLU A 422 -19.26 23.55 16.66
N ASP A 423 -19.32 24.70 17.34
CA ASP A 423 -20.55 25.17 18.00
C ASP A 423 -21.65 25.75 17.07
N ASN A 424 -21.40 25.91 15.76
CA ASN A 424 -22.30 26.61 14.83
C ASN A 424 -23.46 25.72 14.29
N GLY A 425 -24.18 25.06 15.21
CA GLY A 425 -25.27 24.11 14.95
C GLY A 425 -26.57 24.69 14.36
N THR A 426 -26.48 25.50 13.29
CA THR A 426 -27.59 25.85 12.36
C THR A 426 -27.10 26.55 11.06
N GLY A 427 -25.80 26.49 10.74
CA GLY A 427 -25.14 27.43 9.82
C GLY A 427 -24.72 26.95 8.42
N GLU A 428 -25.23 25.81 7.91
CA GLU A 428 -24.96 25.28 6.55
C GLU A 428 -23.47 25.09 6.15
N PRO A 429 -22.78 24.04 6.67
CA PRO A 429 -21.46 23.62 6.18
C PRO A 429 -21.45 22.29 5.37
N GLY A 430 -22.59 21.63 5.15
CA GLY A 430 -22.65 20.29 4.54
C GLY A 430 -22.40 20.22 3.03
N TYR A 431 -22.86 21.22 2.26
CA TYR A 431 -22.86 21.18 0.79
C TYR A 431 -21.71 21.95 0.10
N GLY A 432 -20.78 22.52 0.88
CA GLY A 432 -19.71 23.39 0.40
C GLY A 432 -20.18 24.75 -0.12
N LEU A 433 -19.26 25.71 -0.21
CA LEU A 433 -19.54 27.06 -0.68
C LEU A 433 -19.00 27.29 -2.10
N VAL A 434 -19.88 27.56 -3.05
CA VAL A 434 -19.49 27.98 -4.41
C VAL A 434 -18.85 29.36 -4.36
N THR A 435 -17.66 29.49 -4.94
CA THR A 435 -16.93 30.75 -5.09
C THR A 435 -16.52 30.97 -6.56
N THR A 436 -15.99 32.15 -6.88
CA THR A 436 -15.34 32.40 -8.19
C THR A 436 -14.11 31.54 -8.42
N ASP A 437 -13.61 30.91 -7.37
CA ASP A 437 -12.31 30.26 -7.29
C ASP A 437 -12.47 28.74 -7.09
N GLY A 438 -13.69 28.21 -7.28
CA GLY A 438 -14.07 26.81 -7.05
C GLY A 438 -15.08 26.64 -5.90
N LEU A 439 -15.50 25.40 -5.67
CA LEU A 439 -16.23 24.97 -4.48
C LEU A 439 -15.27 24.76 -3.32
N ILE A 440 -15.67 25.16 -2.11
CA ILE A 440 -14.92 24.93 -0.87
C ILE A 440 -15.80 24.14 0.11
N GLY A 441 -15.52 22.86 0.30
CA GLY A 441 -16.10 22.04 1.37
C GLY A 441 -15.25 22.11 2.63
N ILE A 442 -15.87 22.20 3.81
CA ILE A 442 -15.17 22.12 5.10
C ILE A 442 -16.03 21.31 6.05
N HIS A 443 -15.51 20.17 6.47
CA HIS A 443 -16.23 19.18 7.26
C HIS A 443 -15.44 18.92 8.55
N ASN A 444 -16.16 18.70 9.63
CA ASN A 444 -15.63 18.27 10.92
C ASN A 444 -16.56 17.14 11.40
N GLU A 445 -16.00 16.20 12.13
CA GLU A 445 -16.56 14.88 12.49
C GLU A 445 -17.97 14.88 13.11
N HIS A 446 -18.46 16.04 13.56
CA HIS A 446 -19.76 16.21 14.22
C HIS A 446 -20.88 16.84 13.36
N PHE A 447 -20.64 17.16 12.08
CA PHE A 447 -21.53 18.09 11.35
C PHE A 447 -22.63 17.52 10.45
N ASP A 448 -22.51 16.31 9.91
CA ASP A 448 -23.41 15.88 8.84
C ASP A 448 -23.65 14.36 8.78
N GLU A 449 -24.91 13.94 8.96
CA GLU A 449 -25.36 12.55 8.77
C GLU A 449 -25.43 12.14 7.28
N THR A 450 -25.21 13.07 6.35
CA THR A 450 -25.33 12.89 4.89
C THR A 450 -24.01 13.06 4.13
N PHE A 451 -22.96 13.60 4.75
CA PHE A 451 -21.61 13.64 4.18
C PHE A 451 -20.80 12.41 4.61
N THR A 452 -20.82 11.36 3.79
CA THR A 452 -19.82 10.30 3.88
C THR A 452 -18.52 10.78 3.25
N ASP A 453 -17.56 11.18 4.09
CA ASP A 453 -16.15 11.20 3.70
C ASP A 453 -15.77 9.80 3.17
N PRO A 454 -15.21 9.68 1.95
CA PRO A 454 -14.95 8.39 1.30
C PRO A 454 -13.65 7.73 1.76
N TYR A 455 -12.90 8.38 2.67
CA TYR A 455 -11.60 7.95 3.18
C TYR A 455 -11.60 7.74 4.70
N HIS A 456 -12.42 8.49 5.44
CA HIS A 456 -12.65 8.33 6.87
C HIS A 456 -14.15 8.47 7.19
N SER A 457 -14.66 7.78 8.21
CA SER A 457 -15.96 8.13 8.80
C SER A 457 -15.85 9.23 9.86
N SER A 458 -17.00 9.83 10.17
CA SER A 458 -17.26 10.78 11.28
C SER A 458 -16.77 10.35 12.66
N ASP A 459 -16.27 9.13 12.80
CA ASP A 459 -15.79 8.59 14.07
C ASP A 459 -14.33 8.16 14.05
N ASP A 460 -13.63 8.07 12.90
CA ASP A 460 -12.52 7.11 12.67
C ASP A 460 -11.26 7.21 13.56
N ILE A 461 -11.09 8.30 14.30
CA ILE A 461 -9.99 8.51 15.26
C ILE A 461 -10.48 8.26 16.69
N THR A 462 -9.63 7.73 17.58
CA THR A 462 -10.10 7.20 18.88
C THR A 462 -9.95 8.16 20.08
N SER A 463 -9.14 9.22 19.95
CA SER A 463 -8.90 10.22 21.00
C SER A 463 -8.65 11.66 20.52
N ASP A 464 -8.43 11.83 19.22
CA ASP A 464 -8.14 13.10 18.56
C ASP A 464 -9.25 13.39 17.53
N LYS A 465 -9.42 14.66 17.19
CA LYS A 465 -10.40 15.17 16.23
C LYS A 465 -9.78 15.37 14.85
N TYR A 466 -10.63 15.50 13.83
CA TYR A 466 -10.19 15.98 12.52
C TYR A 466 -11.11 16.99 11.83
N ILE A 467 -10.51 17.77 10.94
CA ILE A 467 -11.16 18.66 9.98
C ILE A 467 -10.72 18.25 8.58
N VAL A 468 -11.68 18.08 7.68
CA VAL A 468 -11.48 17.94 6.23
C VAL A 468 -11.71 19.28 5.56
N ILE A 469 -10.85 19.63 4.60
CA ILE A 469 -11.07 20.75 3.68
C ILE A 469 -10.99 20.19 2.25
N THR A 470 -12.02 20.43 1.44
CA THR A 470 -12.05 20.10 0.01
C THR A 470 -12.02 21.38 -0.83
N LEU A 471 -11.27 21.36 -1.92
CA LEU A 471 -11.34 22.37 -2.99
C LEU A 471 -11.71 21.62 -4.28
N GLN A 472 -12.76 22.04 -4.98
CA GLN A 472 -13.38 21.25 -6.05
C GLN A 472 -13.83 22.12 -7.24
N ASP A 473 -13.74 21.58 -8.45
CA ASP A 473 -14.49 22.10 -9.61
C ASP A 473 -16.00 21.88 -9.39
N ILE A 474 -16.85 22.87 -9.68
CA ILE A 474 -18.31 22.67 -9.68
C ILE A 474 -18.99 23.36 -10.87
N THR A 475 -19.97 22.69 -11.48
CA THR A 475 -20.94 23.33 -12.39
C THR A 475 -22.20 23.71 -11.62
N TYR A 476 -22.51 25.01 -11.55
CA TYR A 476 -23.69 25.56 -10.88
C TYR A 476 -24.33 26.64 -11.76
N ASP A 477 -25.66 26.63 -11.93
CA ASP A 477 -26.41 27.53 -12.83
C ASP A 477 -25.79 27.63 -14.24
N ASP A 478 -25.62 26.45 -14.89
CA ASP A 478 -24.92 26.23 -16.17
C ASP A 478 -23.49 26.82 -16.26
N THR A 479 -22.90 27.25 -15.14
CA THR A 479 -21.60 27.91 -15.06
C THR A 479 -20.57 27.03 -14.35
N LEU A 480 -19.42 26.80 -14.97
CA LEU A 480 -18.30 26.09 -14.36
C LEU A 480 -17.46 27.05 -13.50
N TYR A 481 -17.28 26.71 -12.24
CA TYR A 481 -16.39 27.34 -11.28
C TYR A 481 -15.24 26.36 -11.00
N SER A 482 -14.11 26.55 -11.68
CA SER A 482 -12.92 25.72 -11.48
C SER A 482 -12.10 26.15 -10.27
N ILE A 483 -11.30 25.24 -9.70
CA ILE A 483 -10.30 25.59 -8.68
C ILE A 483 -9.36 26.69 -9.23
N ALA A 484 -9.17 27.78 -8.49
CA ALA A 484 -8.28 28.86 -8.91
C ALA A 484 -6.79 28.54 -8.65
N ASP A 485 -5.96 28.87 -9.65
CA ASP A 485 -4.51 28.98 -9.51
C ASP A 485 -4.10 30.02 -8.46
N GLY A 486 -3.04 29.72 -7.72
CA GLY A 486 -2.36 30.65 -6.82
C GLY A 486 -2.37 30.19 -5.36
N ASP A 487 -2.22 31.17 -4.47
CA ASP A 487 -1.99 30.95 -3.05
C ASP A 487 -3.31 30.95 -2.26
N TRP A 488 -3.78 29.75 -1.93
CA TRP A 488 -4.85 29.54 -0.95
C TRP A 488 -4.29 29.67 0.46
N LYS A 489 -5.06 30.20 1.40
CA LYS A 489 -4.61 30.45 2.78
C LYS A 489 -5.54 29.82 3.79
N ILE A 490 -5.02 28.85 4.53
CA ILE A 490 -5.76 28.09 5.53
C ILE A 490 -5.40 28.65 6.90
N TYR A 491 -6.38 29.21 7.59
CA TYR A 491 -6.24 29.77 8.93
C TYR A 491 -6.89 28.83 9.93
N MET A 492 -6.10 28.32 10.87
CA MET A 492 -6.57 27.53 12.02
C MET A 492 -6.53 28.43 13.25
N ASP A 493 -7.65 29.09 13.56
CA ASP A 493 -7.77 30.03 14.68
C ASP A 493 -8.10 29.29 15.97
N GLY A 494 -7.29 29.48 17.01
CA GLY A 494 -7.33 28.67 18.23
C GLY A 494 -8.28 29.23 19.27
N ASN A 495 -9.59 28.96 19.13
CA ASN A 495 -10.62 29.42 20.07
C ASN A 495 -10.32 28.99 21.52
N MET A 496 -9.92 27.73 21.71
CA MET A 496 -9.45 27.18 22.99
C MET A 496 -8.41 26.09 22.73
N VAL A 497 -7.17 26.30 23.16
CA VAL A 497 -6.05 25.35 22.98
C VAL A 497 -5.42 25.05 24.35
N TYR A 498 -5.32 23.76 24.69
CA TYR A 498 -4.87 23.25 25.98
C TYR A 498 -3.64 22.34 25.89
N ASP A 499 -3.38 21.68 24.75
CA ASP A 499 -2.28 20.71 24.61
C ASP A 499 -1.47 20.76 23.29
N LYS A 500 -1.48 19.69 22.46
CA LYS A 500 -0.66 19.50 21.26
C LYS A 500 -1.00 20.52 20.15
N PRO A 501 -0.03 20.85 19.27
CA PRO A 501 -0.34 21.47 17.99
C PRO A 501 -1.27 20.61 17.13
N TRP A 502 -1.86 21.25 16.13
CA TRP A 502 -2.51 20.58 15.01
C TRP A 502 -1.50 20.29 13.88
N ASP A 503 -1.80 19.26 13.10
CA ASP A 503 -0.98 18.76 11.99
C ASP A 503 -1.88 18.52 10.77
N GLY A 504 -1.57 19.20 9.66
CA GLY A 504 -2.39 19.36 8.47
C GLY A 504 -1.74 18.81 7.21
N TYR A 505 -2.39 17.84 6.58
CA TYR A 505 -1.87 17.04 5.46
C TYR A 505 -2.65 17.30 4.17
N ILE A 506 -1.95 17.21 3.04
CA ILE A 506 -2.56 16.98 1.72
C ILE A 506 -2.72 15.46 1.59
N HIS A 507 -3.97 14.97 1.59
CA HIS A 507 -4.26 13.53 1.46
C HIS A 507 -4.32 13.11 -0.01
N SER A 508 -5.05 13.86 -0.82
CA SER A 508 -5.30 13.56 -2.23
C SER A 508 -5.29 14.81 -3.09
N VAL A 509 -4.84 14.67 -4.34
CA VAL A 509 -4.76 15.74 -5.34
C VAL A 509 -5.17 15.17 -6.69
N ASN A 510 -6.32 15.63 -7.20
CA ASN A 510 -6.78 15.44 -8.56
C ASN A 510 -6.63 16.77 -9.30
N LEU A 511 -5.47 17.01 -9.91
CA LEU A 511 -5.25 18.12 -10.85
C LEU A 511 -4.77 17.50 -12.18
N ASN A 512 -5.04 18.13 -13.32
CA ASN A 512 -4.99 17.48 -14.64
C ASN A 512 -3.70 16.68 -14.90
N ASN A 513 -3.90 15.40 -15.17
CA ASN A 513 -2.87 14.37 -15.32
C ASN A 513 -2.27 14.29 -16.75
N ASN A 514 -2.05 15.43 -17.40
CA ASN A 514 -1.31 15.45 -18.66
C ASN A 514 0.19 15.27 -18.37
N ALA A 515 0.75 14.11 -18.74
CA ALA A 515 2.15 13.72 -18.55
C ALA A 515 3.21 14.77 -18.96
N ASN A 516 2.87 15.72 -19.84
CA ASN A 516 3.79 16.77 -20.29
C ASN A 516 3.82 17.99 -19.36
N THR A 517 2.75 18.23 -18.60
CA THR A 517 2.53 19.35 -17.68
C THR A 517 1.48 18.95 -16.64
N PRO A 518 1.88 18.35 -15.50
CA PRO A 518 0.95 18.03 -14.42
C PRO A 518 0.47 19.29 -13.70
N GLY A 519 -0.73 19.23 -13.11
CA GLY A 519 -1.12 20.16 -12.05
C GLY A 519 -0.43 19.82 -10.72
N TYR A 520 -0.26 20.81 -9.84
CA TYR A 520 0.45 20.67 -8.57
C TYR A 520 -0.25 21.39 -7.42
N CYS A 521 -0.18 20.80 -6.22
CA CYS A 521 -0.69 21.36 -4.98
C CYS A 521 0.31 21.07 -3.86
N TYR A 522 0.77 22.09 -3.13
CA TYR A 522 1.76 21.94 -2.05
C TYR A 522 1.75 23.11 -1.05
N PHE A 523 2.23 22.89 0.17
CA PHE A 523 2.46 23.97 1.14
C PHE A 523 3.72 24.77 0.81
N ASP A 524 3.68 26.10 0.96
CA ASP A 524 4.84 26.96 0.64
C ASP A 524 6.05 26.77 1.59
N ASP A 525 7.20 27.38 1.25
CA ASP A 525 8.43 27.31 2.05
C ASP A 525 8.32 27.88 3.48
N ALA A 526 7.30 28.68 3.80
CA ALA A 526 7.03 29.19 5.15
C ALA A 526 6.00 28.33 5.92
N SER A 527 5.25 27.49 5.20
CA SER A 527 4.09 26.76 5.70
C SER A 527 4.40 25.30 6.02
N TYR A 528 5.20 24.64 5.19
CA TYR A 528 5.44 23.20 5.29
C TYR A 528 6.26 22.79 6.54
N ASP A 529 5.94 21.61 7.07
CA ASP A 529 6.63 20.93 8.17
C ASP A 529 6.72 19.43 7.82
N ASN A 530 7.54 19.06 6.84
CA ASN A 530 7.60 17.67 6.34
C ASN A 530 8.29 16.67 7.31
N THR A 531 8.16 16.84 8.63
CA THR A 531 8.74 16.00 9.67
C THR A 531 7.93 14.75 10.02
N LYS A 532 6.60 14.74 9.81
CA LYS A 532 5.69 13.72 10.37
C LYS A 532 4.97 12.88 9.29
N LEU A 533 5.70 12.24 8.37
CA LEU A 533 5.12 11.72 7.11
C LEU A 533 4.88 10.20 7.08
N ILE A 534 5.12 9.48 8.17
CA ILE A 534 5.01 8.01 8.22
C ILE A 534 3.56 7.58 7.99
N THR A 535 3.31 6.81 6.94
CA THR A 535 1.95 6.36 6.62
C THR A 535 1.48 5.28 7.58
N GLU A 536 0.18 5.10 7.71
CA GLU A 536 -0.40 4.07 8.58
C GLU A 536 -0.20 2.66 7.97
N PRO A 537 -0.23 1.56 8.75
CA PRO A 537 -0.24 1.51 10.22
C PRO A 537 1.17 1.68 10.84
N GLY A 538 2.04 2.52 10.27
CA GLY A 538 3.45 2.67 10.67
C GLY A 538 3.67 3.39 12.00
N ASN A 539 2.61 3.89 12.63
CA ASN A 539 2.63 4.59 13.91
C ASN A 539 1.96 3.77 15.01
N ALA A 540 1.44 2.57 14.70
CA ALA A 540 1.01 1.56 15.67
C ALA A 540 2.12 1.21 16.69
N PHE A 541 1.74 0.89 17.93
CA PHE A 541 2.67 0.78 19.05
C PHE A 541 3.56 -0.47 19.06
N ASN A 542 3.14 -1.53 18.37
CA ASN A 542 3.80 -2.85 18.31
C ASN A 542 4.15 -3.31 16.88
N ILE A 543 4.21 -2.37 15.93
CA ILE A 543 4.71 -2.59 14.56
C ILE A 543 6.12 -1.99 14.44
N ILE A 544 7.03 -2.68 13.75
CA ILE A 544 8.37 -2.18 13.42
C ILE A 544 8.30 -1.44 12.09
N THR A 545 8.66 -0.17 12.10
CA THR A 545 8.47 0.76 10.99
C THR A 545 9.82 1.07 10.34
N VAL A 546 9.91 0.96 9.01
CA VAL A 546 11.20 0.92 8.32
C VAL A 546 11.32 2.00 7.24
N GLY A 547 12.28 2.91 7.42
CA GLY A 547 12.67 3.91 6.44
C GLY A 547 13.71 3.39 5.43
N SER A 548 13.88 4.08 4.31
CA SER A 548 14.84 3.69 3.25
C SER A 548 16.16 4.44 3.34
N PHE A 549 17.26 3.77 3.02
CA PHE A 549 18.55 4.40 2.69
C PHE A 549 19.14 3.85 1.38
N ASN A 550 20.07 4.60 0.80
CA ASN A 550 20.68 4.28 -0.50
C ASN A 550 21.90 3.35 -0.31
N SER A 551 21.75 2.05 -0.62
CA SER A 551 22.89 1.09 -0.61
C SER A 551 23.61 0.97 -1.95
N LYS A 552 22.90 1.28 -3.04
CA LYS A 552 23.32 1.21 -4.44
C LYS A 552 22.97 2.57 -5.06
N ASN A 553 23.74 3.01 -6.05
CA ASN A 553 23.46 4.23 -6.82
C ASN A 553 23.67 4.05 -8.34
N SER A 554 24.10 2.86 -8.74
CA SER A 554 24.23 2.44 -10.13
C SER A 554 24.11 0.92 -10.23
N PHE A 555 23.65 0.42 -11.37
CA PHE A 555 23.55 -1.02 -11.65
C PHE A 555 23.92 -1.29 -13.12
N VAL A 556 24.01 -2.56 -13.52
CA VAL A 556 24.26 -2.93 -14.94
C VAL A 556 23.04 -3.68 -15.46
N ASP A 557 22.38 -3.09 -16.45
CA ASP A 557 21.13 -3.64 -16.99
C ASP A 557 21.34 -4.89 -17.86
N ILE A 558 20.22 -5.48 -18.29
CA ILE A 558 20.14 -6.60 -19.23
C ILE A 558 20.87 -6.39 -20.57
N SER A 559 21.13 -5.15 -20.99
CA SER A 559 21.92 -4.84 -22.19
C SER A 559 23.44 -4.81 -21.94
N GLY A 560 23.87 -4.93 -20.68
CA GLY A 560 25.25 -4.72 -20.25
C GLY A 560 25.60 -3.25 -20.03
N THR A 561 24.62 -2.35 -19.97
CA THR A 561 24.82 -0.91 -19.81
C THR A 561 24.77 -0.52 -18.34
N THR A 562 25.80 0.16 -17.84
CA THR A 562 25.74 0.78 -16.50
C THR A 562 24.73 1.91 -16.49
N ARG A 563 23.75 1.83 -15.60
CA ARG A 563 22.78 2.89 -15.29
C ARG A 563 23.22 3.59 -14.01
N ASP A 564 23.43 4.90 -14.07
CA ASP A 564 23.94 5.74 -12.98
C ASP A 564 22.85 6.75 -12.55
N PHE A 565 22.51 6.72 -11.26
CA PHE A 565 21.55 7.61 -10.61
C PHE A 565 22.18 8.20 -9.33
N SER A 566 23.49 8.44 -9.35
CA SER A 566 24.26 8.98 -8.22
C SER A 566 23.82 10.35 -7.73
N GLN A 567 22.98 11.06 -8.50
CA GLN A 567 22.35 12.32 -8.10
C GLN A 567 21.03 12.11 -7.36
N ASP A 568 20.22 11.13 -7.77
CA ASP A 568 18.92 10.79 -7.17
C ASP A 568 19.09 10.01 -5.87
N TYR A 569 20.07 9.10 -5.85
CA TYR A 569 20.34 8.16 -4.77
C TYR A 569 21.79 8.27 -4.28
N PRO A 570 22.18 9.40 -3.65
CA PRO A 570 23.52 9.56 -3.09
C PRO A 570 23.80 8.50 -2.01
N MET A 571 24.92 7.77 -2.17
CA MET A 571 25.29 6.62 -1.36
C MET A 571 25.33 6.92 0.15
N GLU A 572 24.85 5.96 0.95
CA GLU A 572 24.83 6.00 2.42
C GLU A 572 24.01 7.15 3.03
N GLN A 573 23.10 7.76 2.26
CA GLN A 573 22.11 8.71 2.76
C GLN A 573 20.74 8.05 2.89
N ILE A 574 19.90 8.60 3.78
CA ILE A 574 18.45 8.29 3.80
C ILE A 574 17.89 8.65 2.43
N SER A 575 17.06 7.78 1.85
CA SER A 575 16.49 8.01 0.53
C SER A 575 15.53 9.19 0.58
N SER A 576 15.62 10.11 -0.39
CA SER A 576 14.87 11.37 -0.39
C SER A 576 13.34 11.18 -0.36
N PHE A 577 12.83 10.09 -0.93
CA PHE A 577 11.43 9.70 -0.87
C PHE A 577 10.99 9.13 0.50
N SER A 578 11.91 8.74 1.39
CA SER A 578 11.57 8.05 2.64
C SER A 578 10.83 8.99 3.58
N SER A 579 9.60 8.66 3.95
CA SER A 579 8.84 9.39 4.97
C SER A 579 9.61 9.44 6.30
N PRO A 580 10.00 10.64 6.81
CA PRO A 580 10.53 10.79 8.15
C PRO A 580 9.41 10.75 9.20
N GLY A 581 9.81 10.49 10.44
CA GLY A 581 9.07 10.84 11.65
C GLY A 581 9.80 11.93 12.46
N PRO A 582 9.36 12.23 13.69
CA PRO A 582 8.58 11.37 14.59
C PRO A 582 7.10 11.21 14.21
N THR A 583 6.40 10.36 14.95
CA THR A 583 4.92 10.33 14.96
C THR A 583 4.34 11.65 15.49
N ARG A 584 3.04 11.89 15.28
CA ARG A 584 2.36 13.09 15.81
C ARG A 584 2.27 13.13 17.34
N ASP A 585 2.36 11.99 18.03
CA ASP A 585 2.55 11.93 19.49
C ASP A 585 4.03 11.97 19.94
N GLY A 586 4.97 12.14 19.02
CA GLY A 586 6.39 12.41 19.33
C GLY A 586 7.26 11.17 19.58
N ARG A 587 6.83 9.98 19.16
CA ARG A 587 7.66 8.75 19.26
C ARG A 587 8.69 8.70 18.14
N ASP A 588 9.89 8.23 18.48
CA ASP A 588 11.00 8.01 17.55
C ASP A 588 10.63 6.91 16.52
N LYS A 589 10.24 7.36 15.33
CA LYS A 589 9.93 6.52 14.17
C LYS A 589 10.55 7.15 12.90
N PRO A 590 10.86 6.38 11.84
CA PRO A 590 10.87 4.91 11.79
C PRO A 590 11.92 4.33 12.75
N ASP A 591 11.67 3.13 13.29
CA ASP A 591 12.55 2.52 14.30
C ASP A 591 13.95 2.25 13.73
N ILE A 592 14.02 1.95 12.43
CA ILE A 592 15.25 1.57 11.73
C ILE A 592 15.15 1.96 10.25
N TYR A 593 16.31 2.11 9.60
CA TYR A 593 16.39 2.23 8.15
C TYR A 593 17.07 1.00 7.55
N ALA A 594 16.58 0.57 6.40
CA ALA A 594 17.19 -0.49 5.61
C ALA A 594 17.27 -0.05 4.13
N PRO A 595 18.02 -0.76 3.28
CA PRO A 595 18.18 -0.32 1.89
C PRO A 595 16.89 -0.36 1.08
N GLY A 596 16.65 0.67 0.27
CA GLY A 596 15.46 0.73 -0.60
C GLY A 596 15.61 1.57 -1.86
N ALA A 597 16.82 1.92 -2.30
CA ALA A 597 17.04 2.71 -3.52
C ALA A 597 18.04 2.07 -4.50
N LEU A 598 17.61 1.96 -5.76
CA LEU A 598 18.09 1.11 -6.86
C LEU A 598 18.38 -0.33 -6.49
N VAL A 599 17.40 -1.18 -6.73
CA VAL A 599 17.30 -2.38 -5.93
C VAL A 599 16.42 -3.41 -6.72
N ALA A 600 16.99 -4.55 -7.17
CA ALA A 600 16.43 -5.61 -8.07
C ALA A 600 16.18 -7.08 -7.59
N SER A 601 14.92 -7.45 -7.31
CA SER A 601 14.52 -8.77 -6.80
C SER A 601 13.62 -9.51 -7.78
N SER A 602 13.14 -10.69 -7.36
CA SER A 602 12.38 -11.66 -8.15
C SER A 602 11.27 -10.98 -8.96
N LEU A 603 11.36 -11.07 -10.28
CA LEU A 603 10.39 -10.54 -11.23
C LEU A 603 9.20 -11.52 -11.35
N SER A 604 7.98 -10.98 -11.40
CA SER A 604 6.82 -11.78 -11.80
C SER A 604 6.86 -12.06 -13.30
N SER A 605 6.72 -13.33 -13.68
CA SER A 605 6.52 -13.75 -15.07
C SER A 605 5.28 -13.16 -15.74
N SER A 606 4.35 -12.62 -14.95
CA SER A 606 3.14 -11.92 -15.41
C SER A 606 3.28 -10.39 -15.45
N PHE A 607 4.43 -9.82 -15.06
CA PHE A 607 4.66 -8.37 -15.08
C PHE A 607 4.91 -7.85 -16.52
N PRO A 608 4.23 -6.78 -16.97
CA PRO A 608 4.40 -6.24 -18.31
C PRO A 608 5.71 -5.44 -18.47
N ILE A 609 6.77 -6.11 -18.93
CA ILE A 609 7.99 -5.46 -19.43
C ILE A 609 7.70 -4.68 -20.73
N THR A 610 8.20 -3.45 -20.81
CA THR A 610 8.07 -2.53 -21.94
C THR A 610 9.43 -1.95 -22.33
N ILE A 611 9.52 -1.28 -23.48
CA ILE A 611 10.76 -0.62 -23.94
C ILE A 611 11.21 0.48 -22.95
N ASP A 612 10.25 1.11 -22.27
CA ASP A 612 10.51 2.25 -21.37
C ASP A 612 10.82 1.81 -19.92
N ASN A 613 10.79 0.50 -19.63
CA ASN A 613 11.12 -0.05 -18.31
C ASN A 613 12.15 -1.21 -18.35
N THR A 614 12.42 -1.80 -19.53
CA THR A 614 13.40 -2.90 -19.72
C THR A 614 14.81 -2.61 -19.18
N TYR A 615 15.24 -1.35 -19.12
CA TYR A 615 16.56 -0.98 -18.58
C TYR A 615 16.67 -1.13 -17.06
N PHE A 616 15.59 -1.49 -16.36
CA PHE A 616 15.63 -1.90 -14.96
C PHE A 616 15.91 -3.41 -14.79
N LEU A 617 15.70 -4.25 -15.81
CA LEU A 617 16.04 -5.67 -15.74
C LEU A 617 17.53 -5.86 -15.43
N GLU A 618 17.82 -6.74 -14.48
CA GLU A 618 19.16 -7.26 -14.25
C GLU A 618 19.57 -8.22 -15.38
N GLN A 619 20.86 -8.57 -15.40
CA GLN A 619 21.46 -9.37 -16.48
C GLN A 619 20.90 -10.78 -16.64
N ASP A 620 20.10 -11.27 -15.69
CA ASP A 620 19.53 -12.61 -15.70
C ASP A 620 18.09 -12.72 -16.21
N ASP A 621 17.46 -11.61 -16.60
CA ASP A 621 16.08 -11.53 -17.10
C ASP A 621 15.03 -12.11 -16.12
N ARG A 622 15.39 -12.19 -14.83
CA ARG A 622 14.55 -12.76 -13.75
C ARG A 622 14.52 -11.89 -12.50
N HIS A 623 15.37 -10.87 -12.41
CA HIS A 623 15.38 -9.86 -11.35
C HIS A 623 15.30 -8.44 -11.94
N TYR A 624 14.70 -7.49 -11.21
CA TYR A 624 14.26 -6.22 -11.80
C TYR A 624 14.42 -5.01 -10.88
N ASN A 625 15.29 -4.04 -11.21
CA ASN A 625 15.62 -2.86 -10.38
C ASN A 625 14.42 -1.93 -10.20
N LEU A 626 14.30 -1.38 -8.99
CA LEU A 626 13.22 -0.51 -8.55
C LEU A 626 13.76 0.43 -7.42
N SER A 627 13.03 1.41 -6.85
CA SER A 627 13.31 2.10 -5.54
C SER A 627 12.08 2.45 -4.65
N GLY A 628 12.04 2.04 -3.36
CA GLY A 628 10.96 2.40 -2.40
C GLY A 628 11.14 1.95 -0.92
N THR A 629 10.47 2.60 0.05
CA THR A 629 10.52 2.21 1.49
C THR A 629 9.83 0.89 1.78
N SER A 630 8.87 0.53 0.94
CA SER A 630 8.23 -0.78 0.82
C SER A 630 9.20 -1.95 0.83
N MET A 631 10.49 -1.69 0.59
CA MET A 631 11.52 -2.70 0.42
C MET A 631 12.61 -2.69 1.48
N ALA A 632 12.90 -1.53 2.03
CA ALA A 632 13.56 -1.45 3.31
C ALA A 632 12.82 -2.33 4.36
N ALA A 633 11.48 -2.34 4.35
CA ALA A 633 10.66 -3.20 5.20
C ALA A 633 11.02 -4.71 5.10
N PRO A 634 10.93 -5.39 3.93
CA PRO A 634 11.21 -6.81 3.85
C PRO A 634 12.67 -7.22 4.07
N HIS A 635 13.65 -6.31 4.03
CA HIS A 635 14.98 -6.60 4.62
C HIS A 635 14.90 -6.86 6.11
N VAL A 636 14.18 -5.99 6.82
CA VAL A 636 13.98 -6.09 8.27
C VAL A 636 13.12 -7.32 8.58
N THR A 637 12.08 -7.61 7.79
CA THR A 637 11.30 -8.87 7.85
C THR A 637 12.21 -10.10 7.75
N GLY A 638 13.00 -10.23 6.68
CA GLY A 638 13.89 -11.38 6.51
C GLY A 638 15.01 -11.45 7.56
N ALA A 639 15.55 -10.30 8.00
CA ALA A 639 16.51 -10.23 9.09
C ALA A 639 15.91 -10.69 10.43
N ILE A 640 14.65 -10.33 10.70
CA ILE A 640 13.90 -10.79 11.86
C ILE A 640 13.59 -12.28 11.76
N ALA A 641 13.36 -12.84 10.57
CA ALA A 641 13.25 -14.29 10.41
C ALA A 641 14.55 -15.02 10.82
N LEU A 642 15.73 -14.42 10.61
CA LEU A 642 16.99 -14.96 11.15
C LEU A 642 17.05 -14.87 12.69
N LEU A 643 16.58 -13.76 13.27
CA LEU A 643 16.49 -13.59 14.73
C LEU A 643 15.46 -14.54 15.38
N LEU A 644 14.37 -14.85 14.69
CA LEU A 644 13.36 -15.81 15.14
C LEU A 644 13.87 -17.26 15.06
N GLU A 645 14.65 -17.62 14.03
CA GLU A 645 15.37 -18.90 13.99
C GLU A 645 16.38 -19.01 15.16
N GLN A 646 17.14 -17.94 15.44
CA GLN A 646 18.02 -17.86 16.61
C GLN A 646 17.24 -17.97 17.93
N SER A 647 16.08 -17.32 18.06
CA SER A 647 15.18 -17.41 19.23
C SER A 647 14.74 -18.86 19.47
N VAL A 648 14.30 -19.57 18.43
CA VAL A 648 13.91 -20.99 18.50
C VAL A 648 15.10 -21.87 18.90
N PHE A 649 16.27 -21.69 18.27
CA PHE A 649 17.50 -22.43 18.60
C PHE A 649 17.94 -22.23 20.06
N LEU A 650 17.93 -20.99 20.54
CA LEU A 650 18.24 -20.63 21.93
C LEU A 650 17.09 -20.92 22.93
N LYS A 651 15.98 -21.52 22.47
CA LYS A 651 14.75 -21.81 23.22
C LYS A 651 14.15 -20.60 23.94
N LYS A 652 14.34 -19.41 23.36
CA LYS A 652 13.78 -18.15 23.82
C LYS A 652 12.31 -18.01 23.38
N ASN A 653 11.76 -16.82 23.64
CA ASN A 653 10.46 -16.39 23.15
C ASN A 653 10.51 -14.87 22.89
N TRP A 654 11.36 -14.45 21.95
CA TRP A 654 11.44 -13.04 21.57
C TRP A 654 10.16 -12.61 20.84
N GLY A 655 9.47 -11.61 21.38
CA GLY A 655 8.39 -10.89 20.72
C GLY A 655 8.87 -9.52 20.25
N TYR A 656 7.92 -8.62 19.99
CA TYR A 656 8.18 -7.26 19.51
C TYR A 656 9.26 -6.54 20.33
N ILE A 657 9.15 -6.55 21.66
CA ILE A 657 10.06 -5.81 22.56
C ILE A 657 11.49 -6.36 22.48
N GLU A 658 11.69 -7.68 22.50
CA GLU A 658 13.05 -8.25 22.42
C GLU A 658 13.67 -8.04 21.04
N ILE A 659 12.90 -8.21 19.95
CA ILE A 659 13.39 -7.99 18.59
C ILE A 659 13.74 -6.52 18.36
N LEU A 660 12.86 -5.58 18.73
CA LEU A 660 13.12 -4.14 18.64
C LEU A 660 14.35 -3.73 19.46
N ASN A 661 14.54 -4.30 20.66
CA ASN A 661 15.74 -4.06 21.46
C ASN A 661 17.02 -4.57 20.79
N LEU A 662 17.00 -5.74 20.15
CA LEU A 662 18.19 -6.26 19.43
C LEU A 662 18.55 -5.40 18.23
N LEU A 663 17.54 -4.95 17.47
CA LEU A 663 17.71 -4.02 16.35
C LEU A 663 18.21 -2.65 16.83
N ASN A 664 17.68 -2.10 17.92
CA ASN A 664 18.13 -0.83 18.49
C ASN A 664 19.55 -0.90 19.10
N GLN A 665 19.99 -2.07 19.56
CA GLN A 665 21.34 -2.28 20.08
C GLN A 665 22.39 -2.54 18.98
N SER A 666 21.99 -2.99 17.79
CA SER A 666 22.91 -3.27 16.68
C SER A 666 22.96 -2.18 15.61
N LYS A 667 21.87 -1.44 15.39
CA LYS A 667 21.78 -0.47 14.29
C LYS A 667 22.91 0.57 14.36
N THR A 668 23.35 1.03 13.19
CA THR A 668 24.44 2.01 13.10
C THR A 668 24.09 3.32 13.79
N SER A 669 25.08 4.21 13.95
CA SER A 669 24.89 5.60 14.39
C SER A 669 23.90 6.41 13.53
N GLN A 670 23.61 5.96 12.31
CA GLN A 670 22.64 6.53 11.38
C GLN A 670 21.26 5.82 11.45
N GLY A 671 21.09 4.86 12.36
CA GLY A 671 19.88 4.04 12.49
C GLY A 671 19.77 2.92 11.45
N TYR A 672 20.85 2.53 10.78
CA TYR A 672 20.80 1.56 9.67
C TYR A 672 20.90 0.11 10.17
N LEU A 673 20.15 -0.80 9.54
CA LEU A 673 20.12 -2.23 9.87
C LEU A 673 21.51 -2.89 9.83
N ASP A 674 21.96 -3.38 10.98
CA ASP A 674 23.04 -4.36 11.11
C ASP A 674 22.50 -5.64 11.75
N ILE A 675 22.17 -6.63 10.92
CA ILE A 675 21.71 -7.96 11.36
C ILE A 675 22.89 -8.84 11.80
N TYR A 676 24.11 -8.56 11.35
CA TYR A 676 25.30 -9.24 11.87
C TYR A 676 25.53 -8.87 13.34
N GLY A 677 25.45 -7.58 13.66
CA GLY A 677 25.45 -7.07 15.04
C GLY A 677 24.33 -7.68 15.88
N ALA A 678 23.08 -7.69 15.39
CA ALA A 678 21.93 -8.18 16.16
C ALA A 678 22.06 -9.67 16.53
N LEU A 679 22.40 -10.53 15.55
CA LEU A 679 22.62 -11.96 15.78
C LEU A 679 23.83 -12.23 16.71
N LYS A 680 24.84 -11.35 16.68
CA LYS A 680 26.05 -11.46 17.51
C LYS A 680 25.78 -11.19 19.00
N ILE A 681 24.82 -10.34 19.35
CA ILE A 681 24.49 -10.00 20.76
C ILE A 681 24.20 -11.25 21.59
N ASN A 682 23.45 -12.21 21.03
CA ASN A 682 23.09 -13.47 21.68
C ASN A 682 23.91 -14.68 21.19
N HIS A 683 24.96 -14.47 20.40
CA HIS A 683 25.74 -15.57 19.87
C HIS A 683 26.67 -16.18 20.93
N ILE A 684 26.21 -17.29 21.54
CA ILE A 684 27.03 -18.12 22.42
C ILE A 684 28.20 -18.70 21.60
N SER A 685 29.42 -18.22 21.87
CA SER A 685 30.66 -18.71 21.26
C SER A 685 31.01 -20.12 21.75
N ASN A 686 30.31 -21.11 21.19
CA ASN A 686 30.48 -22.52 21.52
C ASN A 686 31.91 -22.97 21.12
N PRO A 687 32.74 -23.51 22.03
CA PRO A 687 34.18 -23.73 21.78
C PRO A 687 34.50 -24.87 20.78
N CYS A 688 33.48 -25.50 20.20
CA CYS A 688 33.65 -26.41 19.06
C CYS A 688 33.95 -25.62 17.78
N SER A 689 35.24 -25.39 17.51
CA SER A 689 35.71 -25.05 16.17
C SER A 689 35.16 -26.04 15.13
N PRO A 690 34.91 -25.62 13.87
CA PRO A 690 34.38 -26.51 12.85
C PRO A 690 35.25 -27.77 12.70
N LEU A 691 34.61 -28.92 12.53
CA LEU A 691 35.28 -30.21 12.30
C LEU A 691 36.03 -30.16 10.96
N ILE A 692 37.31 -29.79 11.01
CA ILE A 692 38.19 -29.79 9.83
C ILE A 692 38.47 -31.25 9.43
N ILE A 693 37.58 -31.81 8.61
CA ILE A 693 37.79 -33.10 7.94
C ILE A 693 38.90 -32.93 6.91
N LYS A 694 40.16 -33.07 7.36
CA LYS A 694 41.30 -33.17 6.46
C LYS A 694 41.13 -34.44 5.63
N LYS A 695 40.93 -34.28 4.31
CA LYS A 695 41.14 -35.37 3.35
C LYS A 695 42.63 -35.72 3.34
N GLU A 696 43.03 -36.69 4.15
CA GLU A 696 44.33 -37.32 3.98
C GLU A 696 44.39 -38.03 2.62
N LYS A 697 45.50 -37.83 1.91
CA LYS A 697 45.70 -38.33 0.56
C LYS A 697 46.06 -39.81 0.64
N GLN A 698 45.13 -40.68 0.23
CA GLN A 698 45.35 -42.14 0.28
C GLN A 698 46.66 -42.54 -0.41
N ILE A 699 47.50 -43.27 0.31
CA ILE A 699 48.61 -44.04 -0.22
C ILE A 699 48.52 -45.44 0.39
N ASN A 700 48.11 -46.41 -0.43
CA ASN A 700 48.22 -47.87 -0.26
C ASN A 700 47.90 -48.50 1.13
N GLY A 701 46.72 -49.11 1.25
CA GLY A 701 46.57 -50.38 1.98
C GLY A 701 45.85 -50.34 3.35
N THR A 702 44.59 -50.79 3.35
CA THR A 702 43.93 -51.56 4.42
C THR A 702 44.12 -51.13 5.89
N THR A 703 43.18 -50.33 6.42
CA THR A 703 42.47 -50.62 7.70
C THR A 703 41.25 -49.68 7.85
N GLN A 704 40.34 -49.98 8.77
CA GLN A 704 39.12 -49.18 9.01
C GLN A 704 39.43 -47.86 9.75
N PRO A 705 38.67 -46.77 9.51
CA PRO A 705 38.82 -45.52 10.26
C PRO A 705 38.36 -45.69 11.71
N LYS A 706 39.24 -45.34 12.66
CA LYS A 706 38.86 -45.13 14.07
C LYS A 706 38.42 -43.67 14.28
N LEU A 707 37.32 -43.50 15.00
CA LEU A 707 36.99 -42.22 15.64
C LEU A 707 37.65 -42.19 17.03
N GLU A 708 38.59 -41.27 17.24
CA GLU A 708 39.09 -40.93 18.57
C GLU A 708 38.63 -39.52 18.97
N VAL A 709 37.85 -39.43 20.04
CA VAL A 709 37.32 -38.17 20.58
C VAL A 709 38.20 -37.72 21.75
N THR A 710 39.14 -36.82 21.48
CA THR A 710 40.08 -36.28 22.48
C THR A 710 39.45 -35.15 23.30
N ASN A 711 38.53 -35.51 24.19
CA ASN A 711 37.84 -34.54 25.04
C ASN A 711 38.80 -33.89 26.06
N LYS A 712 39.18 -32.62 25.84
CA LYS A 712 40.01 -31.81 26.75
C LYS A 712 39.31 -30.50 27.07
N GLY A 713 38.94 -30.31 28.34
CA GLY A 713 38.48 -29.02 28.86
C GLY A 713 36.99 -28.95 29.23
N VAL A 714 36.51 -29.89 30.04
CA VAL A 714 35.31 -29.68 30.86
C VAL A 714 35.71 -29.78 32.34
N THR A 715 35.66 -28.66 33.05
CA THR A 715 35.61 -28.63 34.52
C THR A 715 34.15 -28.55 34.93
N ASN A 716 33.71 -29.45 35.81
CA ASN A 716 32.32 -29.53 36.24
C ASN A 716 31.88 -28.26 36.98
N ASN A 717 30.71 -27.74 36.60
CA ASN A 717 29.72 -26.93 37.34
C ASN A 717 28.84 -26.25 36.25
N GLU A 718 27.50 -26.26 36.27
CA GLU A 718 26.54 -26.74 37.29
C GLU A 718 25.54 -27.77 36.68
N LYS A 719 24.38 -27.99 37.31
CA LYS A 719 23.38 -29.01 36.94
C LYS A 719 22.13 -28.44 36.26
#